data_AF-A0A4P6GA34-F1
#
_entry.id   AF-A0A4P6GA34-F1
#
_cell.length_a   1.000
_cell.length_b   1.000
_cell.length_c   1.000
_cell.angle_alpha   90.00
_cell.angle_beta   90.00
_cell.angle_gamma   90.00
#
_symmetry.space_group_name_H-M   'P 1'
#
loop_
_entity.id
_entity.type
_entity.pdbx_description
1 polymer ?
#
loop_
_entity_poly.entity_id
_entity_poly.type
_entity_poly.pdbx_seq_one_letter_code
_entity_poly.pdbx_strand_id
1 'polypeptide(L)'
;MHLFSLTRSRSASANQDIFPRGFLKNALPPSDPDARLSCMRLWIAEKAAAARDIAKALGGGQENGGMIRLSSNEVVTWAIGHLLESYMPHDYDEAYRKWDLAQLPILPAKFLNKPDPDKRRQLGVVTGLIQKASEIVIATDAGREGEAIAWSVLDHAGWRGPCKRLWTSALNQSHLKKAVLQLIDDREKFPLYISARIRSSMDWSDGVNWSRYYNLRILEPSDRVLSLGRVQTATLALVVDRDNEIARFVPSAFYELKAIMDLPEGRLELLHQPAAEKRITDRAAAQDIVRRTQGVPTNLKVEHKPKSFAPPPPYSLPDLQIAASARWGWSPKQTLDVLQSLYEKGAVTYPRTDAGHLNNEMEVDMPHHLAALRQRPQFRQLADINPPVIRKSVFDSSKVEDHHGIIPTNECIDIQGLGPDAEKLFDIIARRFIACLMPDAKGSTTSISATIDGVVFRTAGTTITDLGWKVVWGGKDEPADKADDDQDEDEVAAETNRILPPVYDGEPAVANPVQILNKMTKPPVHFTQGTLLAAMKSAGKKSDDAEVRELLSGGGLGTQATRQDILEKLRYRKFCELKGKKFLSTQRAREFIGILREDGNRLADIIATADLERELRLVEKDPRQALPIWERYKAQLAGEINKLKAGPAPRKLTPIGDGRRSNGAASGGPRGGSPRSGPSSGRRAPSGGNGGRKGSYGASRSPQPSR
;
A
#
# COMPACT_ATOMS: atom_id res chain seq x y z
N MET A 1 17.33 -40.26 51.32
CA MET A 1 16.39 -41.29 50.85
C MET A 1 15.08 -41.10 51.58
N HIS A 2 13.99 -40.96 50.81
CA HIS A 2 12.58 -40.78 51.18
C HIS A 2 12.10 -39.55 51.99
N LEU A 3 10.88 -39.15 51.58
CA LEU A 3 9.90 -38.20 52.14
C LEU A 3 10.17 -36.70 51.91
N PHE A 4 9.31 -36.05 51.11
CA PHE A 4 8.35 -35.09 51.64
C PHE A 4 7.17 -34.86 50.67
N SER A 5 5.99 -34.81 51.28
CA SER A 5 4.66 -34.57 50.73
C SER A 5 4.29 -33.09 50.88
N LEU A 6 3.28 -32.64 50.11
CA LEU A 6 2.55 -31.35 50.17
C LEU A 6 3.34 -30.15 49.59
N THR A 7 2.82 -29.30 48.71
CA THR A 7 1.46 -28.73 48.65
C THR A 7 1.00 -28.44 47.22
N ARG A 8 -0.23 -28.82 46.90
CA ARG A 8 -1.03 -28.24 45.81
C ARG A 8 -1.17 -26.74 46.05
N SER A 9 -0.52 -25.89 45.26
CA SER A 9 -0.86 -24.47 45.18
C SER A 9 -1.82 -24.24 44.00
N ARG A 10 -2.87 -23.46 44.28
CA ARG A 10 -3.91 -23.04 43.34
C ARG A 10 -3.38 -21.96 42.36
N SER A 11 -2.39 -22.28 41.53
CA SER A 11 -1.91 -21.37 40.48
C SER A 11 -2.07 -21.92 39.05
N ALA A 12 -2.48 -23.18 38.88
CA ALA A 12 -2.61 -23.81 37.56
C ALA A 12 -3.88 -23.40 36.76
N SER A 13 -4.73 -22.52 37.27
CA SER A 13 -5.97 -22.09 36.58
C SER A 13 -5.85 -20.83 35.73
N ALA A 14 -4.70 -20.14 35.74
CA ALA A 14 -4.47 -18.92 34.96
C ALA A 14 -3.86 -19.16 33.56
N ASN A 15 -3.63 -20.42 33.18
CA ASN A 15 -2.97 -20.80 31.91
C ASN A 15 -3.94 -21.13 30.76
N GLN A 16 -5.19 -20.63 30.79
CA GLN A 16 -6.28 -21.12 29.91
C GLN A 16 -6.86 -20.08 28.92
N ASP A 17 -6.24 -18.91 28.78
CA ASP A 17 -6.98 -17.69 28.40
C ASP A 17 -6.79 -17.20 26.96
N ILE A 18 -5.90 -17.81 26.17
CA ILE A 18 -5.76 -17.49 24.73
C ILE A 18 -5.76 -18.74 23.85
N PHE A 19 -5.32 -19.89 24.36
CA PHE A 19 -5.08 -21.08 23.53
C PHE A 19 -6.22 -22.09 23.67
N PRO A 20 -6.68 -22.74 22.59
CA PRO A 20 -7.58 -23.88 22.70
C PRO A 20 -6.96 -24.98 23.59
N ARG A 21 -7.78 -25.60 24.45
CA ARG A 21 -7.37 -26.69 25.36
C ARG A 21 -6.65 -27.81 24.58
N GLY A 22 -5.44 -28.19 25.01
CA GLY A 22 -4.79 -29.42 24.55
C GLY A 22 -3.29 -29.36 24.28
N PHE A 23 -2.61 -28.21 24.44
CA PHE A 23 -1.24 -28.04 23.95
C PHE A 23 -0.14 -28.87 24.66
N LEU A 24 -0.43 -29.54 25.79
CA LEU A 24 0.59 -30.27 26.57
C LEU A 24 0.16 -31.66 27.08
N LYS A 25 -1.00 -32.19 26.67
CA LYS A 25 -1.40 -33.55 27.05
C LYS A 25 -1.89 -34.31 25.84
N ASN A 26 -0.99 -35.15 25.32
CA ASN A 26 -1.36 -36.32 24.55
C ASN A 26 -2.34 -37.15 25.39
N ALA A 27 -3.60 -37.17 24.96
CA ALA A 27 -4.49 -38.29 25.21
C ALA A 27 -5.30 -38.45 23.93
N LEU A 28 -4.97 -39.49 23.16
CA LEU A 28 -5.89 -40.03 22.17
C LEU A 28 -7.21 -40.32 22.90
N PRO A 29 -8.38 -39.92 22.36
CA PRO A 29 -9.64 -40.41 22.91
C PRO A 29 -9.65 -41.95 22.81
N PRO A 30 -10.30 -42.64 23.76
CA PRO A 30 -10.43 -44.09 23.69
C PRO A 30 -11.08 -44.48 22.36
N SER A 31 -10.48 -45.46 21.70
CA SER A 31 -10.98 -46.05 20.46
C SER A 31 -12.34 -46.69 20.74
N ASP A 32 -13.40 -46.03 20.32
CA ASP A 32 -14.71 -46.64 20.16
C ASP A 32 -14.64 -47.61 18.95
N PRO A 33 -14.78 -48.93 19.15
CA PRO A 33 -14.69 -49.92 18.09
C PRO A 33 -15.86 -49.88 17.09
N ASP A 34 -16.95 -49.17 17.41
CA ASP A 34 -18.17 -49.12 16.57
C ASP A 34 -18.23 -47.95 15.59
N ALA A 35 -17.25 -47.03 15.60
CA ALA A 35 -17.19 -45.91 14.66
C ALA A 35 -16.57 -46.30 13.30
N ARG A 36 -17.10 -47.34 12.63
CA ARG A 36 -16.71 -47.67 11.26
C ARG A 36 -17.53 -46.87 10.23
N LEU A 37 -16.92 -45.78 9.78
CA LEU A 37 -16.83 -45.30 8.38
C LEU A 37 -18.04 -44.58 7.76
N SER A 38 -18.04 -43.25 7.88
CA SER A 38 -17.71 -42.48 6.67
C SER A 38 -16.29 -41.92 6.85
N CYS A 39 -15.29 -42.54 6.22
CA CYS A 39 -13.91 -42.02 6.19
C CYS A 39 -13.84 -40.81 5.25
N MET A 40 -14.55 -39.73 5.60
CA MET A 40 -14.60 -38.53 4.77
C MET A 40 -13.40 -37.64 5.11
N ARG A 41 -12.52 -37.43 4.14
CA ARG A 41 -11.51 -36.37 4.20
C ARG A 41 -12.14 -35.06 3.73
N LEU A 42 -12.06 -34.02 4.56
CA LEU A 42 -12.60 -32.70 4.25
C LEU A 42 -11.49 -31.70 3.96
N TRP A 43 -11.50 -31.10 2.77
CA TRP A 43 -10.60 -30.01 2.40
C TRP A 43 -11.32 -28.67 2.60
N ILE A 44 -10.68 -27.73 3.30
CA ILE A 44 -11.25 -26.41 3.57
C ILE A 44 -10.38 -25.35 2.89
N ALA A 45 -10.87 -24.80 1.78
CA ALA A 45 -10.23 -23.69 1.06
C ALA A 45 -10.67 -22.32 1.57
N GLU A 46 -9.97 -21.25 1.19
CA GLU A 46 -10.34 -19.88 1.60
C GLU A 46 -11.53 -19.30 0.82
N LYS A 47 -11.68 -19.70 -0.45
CA LYS A 47 -12.65 -19.16 -1.39
C LYS A 47 -13.08 -20.20 -2.44
N ALA A 48 -14.25 -20.00 -3.04
CA ALA A 48 -14.83 -20.95 -4.00
C ALA A 48 -13.91 -21.27 -5.19
N ALA A 49 -13.21 -20.26 -5.73
CA ALA A 49 -12.28 -20.45 -6.84
C ALA A 49 -11.14 -21.42 -6.46
N ALA A 50 -10.52 -21.22 -5.30
CA ALA A 50 -9.47 -22.10 -4.81
C ALA A 50 -9.99 -23.53 -4.56
N ALA A 51 -11.19 -23.67 -4.00
CA ALA A 51 -11.83 -24.99 -3.84
C ALA A 51 -12.03 -25.72 -5.17
N ARG A 52 -12.44 -25.01 -6.25
CA ARG A 52 -12.57 -25.61 -7.58
C ARG A 52 -11.22 -26.06 -8.13
N ASP A 53 -10.17 -25.26 -7.96
CA ASP A 53 -8.84 -25.61 -8.45
C ASP A 53 -8.27 -26.82 -7.70
N ILE A 54 -8.45 -26.88 -6.38
CA ILE A 54 -8.09 -28.03 -5.55
C ILE A 54 -8.87 -29.27 -5.99
N ALA A 55 -10.19 -29.14 -6.17
CA ALA A 55 -11.03 -30.25 -6.62
C ALA A 55 -10.58 -30.78 -7.99
N LYS A 56 -10.26 -29.89 -8.95
CA LYS A 56 -9.69 -30.30 -10.26
C LYS A 56 -8.37 -31.04 -10.11
N ALA A 57 -7.47 -30.58 -9.24
CA ALA A 57 -6.19 -31.25 -8.98
C ALA A 57 -6.38 -32.64 -8.36
N LEU A 58 -7.44 -32.82 -7.57
CA LEU A 58 -7.84 -34.10 -6.97
C LEU A 58 -8.67 -35.01 -7.90
N GLY A 59 -8.88 -34.63 -9.16
CA GLY A 59 -9.59 -35.46 -10.16
C GLY A 59 -11.01 -34.98 -10.51
N GLY A 60 -11.42 -33.82 -10.01
CA GLY A 60 -12.73 -33.20 -10.28
C GLY A 60 -13.84 -33.68 -9.35
N GLY A 61 -15.02 -33.10 -9.49
CA GLY A 61 -16.17 -33.43 -8.63
C GLY A 61 -17.43 -32.65 -8.98
N GLN A 62 -18.52 -32.97 -8.28
CA GLN A 62 -19.81 -32.28 -8.43
C GLN A 62 -19.95 -31.17 -7.40
N GLU A 63 -20.02 -29.93 -7.86
CA GLU A 63 -20.27 -28.76 -7.01
C GLU A 63 -21.76 -28.66 -6.68
N ASN A 64 -22.08 -28.60 -5.38
CA ASN A 64 -23.45 -28.34 -4.91
C ASN A 64 -23.42 -27.64 -3.54
N GLY A 65 -24.16 -26.53 -3.43
CA GLY A 65 -24.54 -25.98 -2.13
C GLY A 65 -23.40 -25.57 -1.21
N GLY A 66 -22.25 -25.12 -1.73
CA GLY A 66 -21.10 -24.68 -0.91
C GLY A 66 -20.02 -25.75 -0.70
N MET A 67 -20.11 -26.88 -1.40
CA MET A 67 -19.12 -27.95 -1.38
C MET A 67 -18.99 -28.60 -2.77
N ILE A 68 -17.89 -29.31 -2.99
CA ILE A 68 -17.63 -30.16 -4.16
C ILE A 68 -17.41 -31.57 -3.63
N ARG A 69 -18.21 -32.52 -4.10
CA ARG A 69 -18.05 -33.94 -3.77
C ARG A 69 -17.21 -34.61 -4.84
N LEU A 70 -16.14 -35.28 -4.41
CA LEU A 70 -15.24 -36.01 -5.28
C LEU A 70 -15.70 -37.47 -5.41
N SER A 71 -15.13 -38.19 -6.38
CA SER A 71 -15.39 -39.61 -6.59
C SER A 71 -14.65 -40.50 -5.59
N SER A 72 -13.46 -40.10 -5.14
CA SER A 72 -12.88 -40.55 -3.88
C SER A 72 -13.71 -39.95 -2.75
N ASN A 73 -13.90 -40.66 -1.62
CA ASN A 73 -14.76 -40.28 -0.49
C ASN A 73 -14.28 -39.01 0.26
N GLU A 74 -14.09 -37.92 -0.48
CA GLU A 74 -13.49 -36.65 -0.12
C GLU A 74 -14.45 -35.53 -0.51
N VAL A 75 -14.43 -34.47 0.27
CA VAL A 75 -15.23 -33.28 0.02
C VAL A 75 -14.33 -32.06 0.10
N VAL A 76 -14.45 -31.18 -0.88
CA VAL A 76 -13.81 -29.87 -0.84
C VAL A 76 -14.87 -28.82 -0.56
N THR A 77 -14.68 -28.01 0.47
CA THR A 77 -15.51 -26.85 0.79
C THR A 77 -14.65 -25.60 0.90
N TRP A 78 -15.26 -24.45 1.13
CA TRP A 78 -14.56 -23.17 1.21
C TRP A 78 -15.16 -22.23 2.24
N ALA A 79 -14.33 -21.33 2.74
CA ALA A 79 -14.72 -20.14 3.45
C ALA A 79 -15.08 -19.00 2.46
N ILE A 80 -15.47 -17.83 2.99
CA ILE A 80 -15.70 -16.60 2.23
C ILE A 80 -14.93 -15.48 2.95
N GLY A 81 -13.60 -15.62 2.96
CA GLY A 81 -12.77 -15.02 4.00
C GLY A 81 -13.20 -15.54 5.39
N HIS A 82 -13.13 -14.71 6.43
CA HIS A 82 -13.64 -15.06 7.75
C HIS A 82 -15.15 -15.33 7.73
N LEU A 83 -15.58 -16.51 8.18
CA LEU A 83 -17.00 -16.87 8.36
C LEU A 83 -17.55 -16.45 9.73
N LEU A 84 -16.67 -15.94 10.58
CA LEU A 84 -16.94 -15.54 11.94
C LEU A 84 -16.45 -14.10 12.13
N GLU A 85 -17.11 -13.36 13.00
CA GLU A 85 -16.67 -12.03 13.44
C GLU A 85 -16.40 -12.03 14.95
N SER A 86 -15.53 -11.15 15.42
CA SER A 86 -15.25 -11.03 16.85
C SER A 86 -16.48 -10.56 17.61
N TYR A 87 -16.66 -11.07 18.83
CA TYR A 87 -17.63 -10.53 19.77
C TYR A 87 -17.33 -9.05 20.02
N MET A 88 -18.37 -8.23 20.04
CA MET A 88 -18.34 -6.86 20.54
C MET A 88 -18.47 -6.89 22.07
N PRO A 89 -18.11 -5.81 22.78
CA PRO A 89 -18.19 -5.80 24.25
C PRO A 89 -19.56 -6.21 24.80
N HIS A 90 -20.65 -5.76 24.17
CA HIS A 90 -22.01 -6.10 24.62
C HIS A 90 -22.39 -7.57 24.42
N ASP A 91 -21.68 -8.31 23.56
CA ASP A 91 -21.90 -9.76 23.43
C ASP A 91 -21.30 -10.53 24.63
N TYR A 92 -20.31 -9.96 25.32
CA TYR A 92 -19.75 -10.53 26.55
C TYR A 92 -20.58 -10.17 27.79
N ASP A 93 -21.00 -8.91 27.87
CA ASP A 93 -21.85 -8.40 28.94
C ASP A 93 -22.66 -7.23 28.39
N GLU A 94 -23.99 -7.36 28.45
CA GLU A 94 -24.95 -6.37 27.96
C GLU A 94 -24.73 -4.97 28.61
N ALA A 95 -24.16 -4.92 29.82
CA ALA A 95 -23.78 -3.67 30.49
C ALA A 95 -22.76 -2.84 29.68
N TYR A 96 -21.95 -3.47 28.81
CA TYR A 96 -21.01 -2.77 27.94
C TYR A 96 -21.67 -2.15 26.70
N ARG A 97 -22.99 -2.29 26.50
CA ARG A 97 -23.71 -1.60 25.41
C ARG A 97 -23.67 -0.08 25.62
N LYS A 98 -23.90 0.38 26.85
CA LYS A 98 -23.72 1.78 27.22
C LYS A 98 -22.25 2.05 27.47
N TRP A 99 -21.69 3.06 26.81
CA TRP A 99 -20.28 3.39 26.96
C TRP A 99 -20.06 4.22 28.22
N ASP A 100 -19.16 3.74 29.08
CA ASP A 100 -18.75 4.40 30.32
C ASP A 100 -17.23 4.31 30.49
N LEU A 101 -16.60 5.39 30.96
CA LEU A 101 -15.17 5.44 31.25
C LEU A 101 -14.79 4.51 32.41
N ALA A 102 -15.71 4.33 33.38
CA ALA A 102 -15.46 3.46 34.53
C ALA A 102 -15.22 2.00 34.11
N GLN A 103 -15.83 1.57 33.00
CA GLN A 103 -15.71 0.22 32.45
C GLN A 103 -14.40 -0.02 31.67
N LEU A 104 -13.63 1.02 31.36
CA LEU A 104 -12.39 0.88 30.58
C LEU A 104 -11.18 0.61 31.50
N PRO A 105 -10.22 -0.24 31.09
CA PRO A 105 -10.22 -1.03 29.85
C PRO A 105 -11.12 -2.28 29.92
N ILE A 106 -11.79 -2.60 28.81
CA ILE A 106 -12.50 -3.85 28.59
C ILE A 106 -11.51 -4.84 27.99
N LEU A 107 -11.15 -5.85 28.79
CA LEU A 107 -10.26 -6.95 28.41
C LEU A 107 -10.93 -8.28 28.80
N PRO A 108 -11.66 -8.93 27.87
CA PRO A 108 -12.28 -10.21 28.14
C PRO A 108 -11.25 -11.27 28.54
N ALA A 109 -11.63 -12.17 29.44
CA ALA A 109 -10.79 -13.32 29.80
C ALA A 109 -10.51 -14.22 28.59
N LYS A 110 -11.47 -14.29 27.64
CA LYS A 110 -11.35 -15.03 26.39
C LYS A 110 -11.93 -14.21 25.25
N PHE A 111 -11.21 -14.16 24.14
CA PHE A 111 -11.67 -13.54 22.90
C PHE A 111 -12.47 -14.57 22.11
N LEU A 112 -13.76 -14.28 21.92
CA LEU A 112 -14.74 -15.14 21.25
C LEU A 112 -15.13 -14.57 19.90
N ASN A 113 -15.54 -15.45 19.00
CA ASN A 113 -16.09 -15.10 17.69
C ASN A 113 -17.51 -15.67 17.55
N LYS A 114 -18.38 -14.92 16.86
CA LYS A 114 -19.76 -15.30 16.53
C LYS A 114 -19.93 -15.45 15.01
N PRO A 115 -20.95 -16.20 14.55
CA PRO A 115 -21.29 -16.26 13.13
C PRO A 115 -21.48 -14.88 12.51
N ASP A 116 -20.75 -14.62 11.42
CA ASP A 116 -21.02 -13.47 10.56
C ASP A 116 -22.44 -13.64 9.96
N PRO A 117 -23.37 -12.68 10.19
CA PRO A 117 -24.74 -12.77 9.70
C PRO A 117 -24.87 -13.05 8.19
N ASP A 118 -23.98 -12.46 7.39
CA ASP A 118 -24.03 -12.54 5.92
C ASP A 118 -23.49 -13.88 5.40
N LYS A 119 -22.75 -14.61 6.25
CA LYS A 119 -22.06 -15.86 5.86
C LYS A 119 -22.59 -17.09 6.57
N ARG A 120 -23.68 -16.97 7.36
CA ARG A 120 -24.29 -18.07 8.14
C ARG A 120 -24.58 -19.32 7.32
N ARG A 121 -25.06 -19.17 6.08
CA ARG A 121 -25.35 -20.30 5.20
C ARG A 121 -24.10 -21.13 4.93
N GLN A 122 -23.00 -20.49 4.53
CA GLN A 122 -21.76 -21.18 4.24
C GLN A 122 -21.11 -21.72 5.51
N LEU A 123 -21.16 -20.99 6.62
CA LEU A 123 -20.70 -21.49 7.92
C LEU A 123 -21.41 -22.78 8.30
N GLY A 124 -22.73 -22.85 8.19
CA GLY A 124 -23.50 -24.06 8.47
C GLY A 124 -23.11 -25.26 7.60
N VAL A 125 -22.80 -25.03 6.32
CA VAL A 125 -22.28 -26.06 5.41
C VAL A 125 -20.93 -26.58 5.91
N VAL A 126 -19.98 -25.67 6.17
CA VAL A 126 -18.62 -26.04 6.59
C VAL A 126 -18.65 -26.76 7.95
N THR A 127 -19.37 -26.25 8.95
CA THR A 127 -19.47 -26.88 10.27
C THR A 127 -20.16 -28.24 10.20
N GLY A 128 -21.21 -28.38 9.37
CA GLY A 128 -21.90 -29.65 9.18
C GLY A 128 -21.03 -30.71 8.48
N LEU A 129 -20.10 -30.28 7.63
CA LEU A 129 -19.09 -31.17 7.02
C LEU A 129 -17.98 -31.53 8.00
N ILE A 130 -17.50 -30.59 8.80
CA ILE A 130 -16.48 -30.83 9.83
C ILE A 130 -16.92 -31.95 10.79
N GLN A 131 -18.19 -31.94 11.22
CA GLN A 131 -18.73 -32.98 12.12
C GLN A 131 -18.76 -34.39 11.51
N LYS A 132 -18.72 -34.51 10.19
CA LYS A 132 -18.74 -35.79 9.45
C LYS A 132 -17.35 -36.23 9.00
N ALA A 133 -16.34 -35.38 9.17
CA ALA A 133 -14.99 -35.65 8.70
C ALA A 133 -14.28 -36.61 9.66
N SER A 134 -13.44 -37.49 9.11
CA SER A 134 -12.47 -38.28 9.89
C SER A 134 -11.09 -37.62 9.89
N GLU A 135 -10.79 -36.79 8.90
CA GLU A 135 -9.56 -36.02 8.75
C GLU A 135 -9.88 -34.71 8.03
N ILE A 136 -9.21 -33.63 8.43
CA ILE A 136 -9.32 -32.32 7.77
C ILE A 136 -8.00 -31.98 7.08
N VAL A 137 -8.09 -31.45 5.86
CA VAL A 137 -6.99 -30.79 5.18
C VAL A 137 -7.28 -29.29 5.13
N ILE A 138 -6.47 -28.51 5.84
CA ILE A 138 -6.47 -27.05 5.73
C ILE A 138 -5.86 -26.69 4.38
N ALA A 139 -6.63 -26.00 3.55
CA ALA A 139 -6.25 -25.63 2.19
C ALA A 139 -6.55 -24.14 1.90
N THR A 140 -6.59 -23.32 2.95
CA THR A 140 -6.62 -21.85 2.86
C THR A 140 -5.28 -21.30 2.36
N ASP A 141 -5.21 -20.00 2.03
CA ASP A 141 -4.01 -19.39 1.45
C ASP A 141 -2.81 -19.54 2.43
N ALA A 142 -1.58 -19.67 1.90
CA ALA A 142 -0.39 -20.07 2.67
C ALA A 142 0.21 -18.89 3.46
N GLY A 143 -0.48 -18.46 4.52
CA GLY A 143 0.00 -17.37 5.37
C GLY A 143 -0.73 -17.29 6.71
N ARG A 144 -0.33 -16.30 7.53
CA ARG A 144 -0.91 -16.03 8.86
C ARG A 144 -2.44 -15.89 8.81
N GLU A 145 -2.95 -15.21 7.79
CA GLU A 145 -4.39 -14.97 7.62
C GLU A 145 -5.15 -16.23 7.22
N GLY A 146 -4.61 -17.02 6.29
CA GLY A 146 -5.23 -18.29 5.87
C GLY A 146 -5.31 -19.28 7.04
N GLU A 147 -4.29 -19.34 7.89
CA GLU A 147 -4.36 -20.10 9.15
C GLU A 147 -5.46 -19.58 10.08
N ALA A 148 -5.57 -18.25 10.25
CA ALA A 148 -6.61 -17.64 11.07
C ALA A 148 -8.02 -18.00 10.60
N ILE A 149 -8.27 -17.94 9.28
CA ILE A 149 -9.55 -18.29 8.68
C ILE A 149 -9.90 -19.75 8.97
N ALA A 150 -9.00 -20.69 8.66
CA ALA A 150 -9.25 -22.11 8.85
C ALA A 150 -9.49 -22.45 10.32
N TRP A 151 -8.54 -22.07 11.19
CA TRP A 151 -8.59 -22.43 12.60
C TRP A 151 -9.76 -21.77 13.35
N SER A 152 -10.18 -20.57 12.96
CA SER A 152 -11.37 -19.94 13.57
C SER A 152 -12.62 -20.81 13.38
N VAL A 153 -12.80 -21.40 12.19
CA VAL A 153 -13.94 -22.28 11.88
C VAL A 153 -13.79 -23.63 12.56
N LEU A 154 -12.58 -24.20 12.59
CA LEU A 154 -12.31 -25.46 13.30
C LEU A 154 -12.55 -25.33 14.81
N ASP A 155 -12.12 -24.23 15.43
CA ASP A 155 -12.37 -23.96 16.84
C ASP A 155 -13.85 -23.73 17.12
N HIS A 156 -14.57 -23.02 16.24
CA HIS A 156 -16.01 -22.83 16.35
C HIS A 156 -16.78 -24.14 16.22
N ALA A 157 -16.34 -25.04 15.33
CA ALA A 157 -16.92 -26.37 15.16
C ALA A 157 -16.50 -27.38 16.26
N GLY A 158 -15.55 -27.02 17.12
CA GLY A 158 -15.03 -27.90 18.18
C GLY A 158 -14.16 -29.04 17.68
N TRP A 159 -13.58 -28.95 16.48
CA TRP A 159 -12.77 -30.02 15.90
C TRP A 159 -11.45 -30.23 16.66
N ARG A 160 -11.13 -31.49 16.98
CA ARG A 160 -9.88 -31.90 17.67
C ARG A 160 -9.24 -33.16 17.04
N GLY A 161 -9.75 -33.59 15.89
CA GLY A 161 -9.26 -34.76 15.18
C GLY A 161 -8.01 -34.47 14.32
N PRO A 162 -7.58 -35.44 13.50
CA PRO A 162 -6.41 -35.31 12.63
C PRO A 162 -6.55 -34.15 11.64
N CYS A 163 -5.49 -33.36 11.51
CA CYS A 163 -5.38 -32.30 10.53
C CYS A 163 -4.12 -32.49 9.67
N LYS A 164 -4.21 -32.04 8.42
CA LYS A 164 -3.09 -31.88 7.49
C LYS A 164 -3.17 -30.48 6.89
N ARG A 165 -2.05 -30.02 6.34
CA ARG A 165 -1.97 -28.71 5.70
C ARG A 165 -1.45 -28.82 4.28
N LEU A 166 -2.23 -28.30 3.34
CA LEU A 166 -1.76 -28.03 1.99
C LEU A 166 -1.00 -26.70 2.01
N TRP A 167 0.33 -26.72 2.08
CA TRP A 167 1.13 -25.48 2.10
C TRP A 167 1.62 -25.14 0.69
N THR A 168 0.74 -24.53 -0.10
CA THR A 168 1.08 -24.09 -1.44
C THR A 168 0.52 -22.73 -1.74
N SER A 169 1.32 -22.06 -2.55
CA SER A 169 1.23 -20.71 -2.99
C SER A 169 0.68 -20.71 -4.45
N ALA A 170 1.00 -21.78 -5.20
CA ALA A 170 0.74 -21.94 -6.62
C ALA A 170 -0.72 -22.32 -6.95
N LEU A 171 -1.33 -21.58 -7.88
CA LEU A 171 -2.67 -21.84 -8.42
C LEU A 171 -2.67 -22.60 -9.76
N ASN A 172 -1.50 -22.86 -10.35
CA ASN A 172 -1.45 -23.61 -11.60
C ASN A 172 -1.78 -25.11 -11.34
N GLN A 173 -2.48 -25.74 -12.28
CA GLN A 173 -2.99 -27.10 -12.10
C GLN A 173 -1.88 -28.16 -12.01
N SER A 174 -0.72 -27.93 -12.63
CA SER A 174 0.40 -28.88 -12.61
C SER A 174 1.11 -28.91 -11.25
N HIS A 175 1.35 -27.77 -10.62
CA HIS A 175 1.93 -27.68 -9.26
C HIS A 175 0.92 -28.10 -8.22
N LEU A 176 -0.36 -27.70 -8.36
CA LEU A 176 -1.39 -28.08 -7.40
C LEU A 176 -1.58 -29.60 -7.34
N LYS A 177 -1.52 -30.31 -8.48
CA LYS A 177 -1.51 -31.78 -8.54
C LYS A 177 -0.36 -32.41 -7.77
N LYS A 178 0.82 -31.79 -7.74
CA LYS A 178 1.96 -32.25 -6.93
C LYS A 178 1.74 -31.93 -5.45
N ALA A 179 1.29 -30.71 -5.15
CA ALA A 179 1.13 -30.20 -3.79
C ALA A 179 0.06 -30.97 -2.99
N VAL A 180 -1.06 -31.36 -3.61
CA VAL A 180 -2.10 -32.15 -2.94
C VAL A 180 -1.62 -33.54 -2.51
N LEU A 181 -0.51 -34.03 -3.07
CA LEU A 181 0.13 -35.29 -2.69
C LEU A 181 1.21 -35.11 -1.61
N GLN A 182 1.62 -33.87 -1.32
CA GLN A 182 2.72 -33.53 -0.41
C GLN A 182 2.22 -32.68 0.77
N LEU A 183 1.16 -33.17 1.44
CA LEU A 183 0.60 -32.50 2.60
C LEU A 183 1.57 -32.55 3.79
N ILE A 184 1.72 -31.42 4.48
CA ILE A 184 2.53 -31.33 5.70
C ILE A 184 1.65 -31.52 6.94
N ASP A 185 2.28 -31.69 8.09
CA ASP A 185 1.59 -31.68 9.37
C ASP A 185 1.12 -30.26 9.71
N ASP A 186 -0.12 -30.09 10.16
CA ASP A 186 -0.66 -28.75 10.47
C ASP A 186 0.12 -28.07 11.61
N ARG A 187 0.74 -28.85 12.50
CA ARG A 187 1.53 -28.35 13.63
C ARG A 187 2.73 -27.51 13.19
N GLU A 188 3.24 -27.75 11.98
CA GLU A 188 4.34 -26.94 11.42
C GLU A 188 3.93 -25.49 11.17
N LYS A 189 2.63 -25.24 10.94
CA LYS A 189 2.09 -23.90 10.61
C LYS A 189 1.18 -23.34 11.69
N PHE A 190 0.79 -24.15 12.66
CA PHE A 190 0.04 -23.73 13.84
C PHE A 190 0.60 -22.49 14.58
N PRO A 191 1.93 -22.25 14.70
CA PRO A 191 2.45 -21.01 15.28
C PRO A 191 1.96 -19.74 14.58
N LEU A 192 1.70 -19.78 13.26
CA LEU A 192 1.12 -18.67 12.51
C LEU A 192 -0.31 -18.37 12.97
N TYR A 193 -1.13 -19.40 13.22
CA TYR A 193 -2.48 -19.22 13.80
C TYR A 193 -2.39 -18.54 15.17
N ILE A 194 -1.46 -18.96 16.02
CA ILE A 194 -1.27 -18.36 17.34
C ILE A 194 -0.89 -16.87 17.22
N SER A 195 0.03 -16.54 16.31
CA SER A 195 0.39 -15.16 16.00
C SER A 195 -0.81 -14.35 15.51
N ALA A 196 -1.62 -14.91 14.60
CA ALA A 196 -2.84 -14.28 14.10
C ALA A 196 -3.84 -13.98 15.22
N ARG A 197 -4.05 -14.93 16.12
CA ARG A 197 -5.00 -14.81 17.23
C ARG A 197 -4.59 -13.73 18.23
N ILE A 198 -3.29 -13.63 18.53
CA ILE A 198 -2.77 -12.54 19.37
C ILE A 198 -2.94 -11.20 18.69
N ARG A 199 -2.56 -11.09 17.41
CA ARG A 199 -2.74 -9.89 16.61
C ARG A 199 -4.19 -9.40 16.65
N SER A 200 -5.16 -10.29 16.38
CA SER A 200 -6.58 -9.94 16.40
C SER A 200 -7.05 -9.52 17.79
N SER A 201 -6.54 -10.14 18.85
CA SER A 201 -6.88 -9.78 20.24
C SER A 201 -6.33 -8.40 20.62
N MET A 202 -5.12 -8.07 20.18
CA MET A 202 -4.50 -6.74 20.35
C MET A 202 -5.24 -5.68 19.54
N ASP A 203 -5.47 -5.91 18.24
CA ASP A 203 -6.16 -4.96 17.38
C ASP A 203 -7.62 -4.72 17.87
N TRP A 204 -8.31 -5.75 18.38
CA TRP A 204 -9.62 -5.60 19.04
C TRP A 204 -9.51 -4.76 20.32
N SER A 205 -8.51 -5.02 21.16
CA SER A 205 -8.34 -4.35 22.45
C SER A 205 -8.03 -2.87 22.26
N ASP A 206 -7.12 -2.53 21.34
CA ASP A 206 -6.84 -1.15 20.98
C ASP A 206 -8.07 -0.49 20.34
N GLY A 207 -8.70 -1.15 19.39
CA GLY A 207 -9.85 -0.64 18.66
C GLY A 207 -11.03 -0.31 19.57
N VAL A 208 -11.41 -1.23 20.45
CA VAL A 208 -12.51 -1.04 21.39
C VAL A 208 -12.18 0.02 22.43
N ASN A 209 -11.05 -0.14 23.12
CA ASN A 209 -10.77 0.67 24.29
C ASN A 209 -10.45 2.12 23.93
N TRP A 210 -9.58 2.34 22.95
CA TRP A 210 -9.21 3.70 22.57
C TRP A 210 -10.36 4.42 21.88
N SER A 211 -11.11 3.73 21.01
CA SER A 211 -12.30 4.35 20.40
C SER A 211 -13.29 4.77 21.47
N ARG A 212 -13.62 3.91 22.44
CA ARG A 212 -14.53 4.28 23.53
C ARG A 212 -13.98 5.43 24.38
N TYR A 213 -12.72 5.35 24.79
CA TYR A 213 -12.07 6.36 25.62
C TYR A 213 -12.15 7.75 24.98
N TYR A 214 -11.69 7.90 23.74
CA TYR A 214 -11.68 9.21 23.08
C TYR A 214 -13.09 9.69 22.73
N ASN A 215 -14.00 8.84 22.25
CA ASN A 215 -15.38 9.28 22.01
C ASN A 215 -16.06 9.78 23.31
N LEU A 216 -15.74 9.21 24.47
CA LEU A 216 -16.28 9.66 25.76
C LEU A 216 -15.61 10.95 26.25
N ARG A 217 -14.30 11.11 26.03
CA ARG A 217 -13.52 12.23 26.57
C ARG A 217 -13.58 13.48 25.70
N ILE A 218 -13.39 13.33 24.38
CA ILE A 218 -13.18 14.46 23.48
C ILE A 218 -14.37 14.82 22.60
N LEU A 219 -15.46 14.05 22.65
CA LEU A 219 -16.66 14.31 21.86
C LEU A 219 -17.93 14.43 22.70
N GLU A 220 -18.89 15.15 22.13
CA GLU A 220 -20.26 15.17 22.62
C GLU A 220 -21.01 13.89 22.20
N PRO A 221 -22.04 13.45 22.96
CA PRO A 221 -22.76 12.21 22.68
C PRO A 221 -23.31 12.09 21.25
N SER A 222 -23.76 13.19 20.64
CA SER A 222 -24.27 13.22 19.27
C SER A 222 -23.22 12.94 18.20
N ASP A 223 -21.95 13.17 18.51
CA ASP A 223 -20.86 13.22 17.52
C ASP A 223 -19.94 12.00 17.61
N ARG A 224 -20.29 11.02 18.45
CA ARG A 224 -19.45 9.83 18.75
C ARG A 224 -19.31 8.91 17.55
N VAL A 225 -18.32 9.20 16.69
CA VAL A 225 -18.02 8.45 15.48
C VAL A 225 -16.53 8.15 15.28
N LEU A 226 -15.67 8.44 16.26
CA LEU A 226 -14.22 8.20 16.14
C LEU A 226 -13.93 6.71 16.19
N SER A 227 -13.09 6.24 15.29
CA SER A 227 -12.51 4.90 15.36
C SER A 227 -11.00 5.00 15.39
N LEU A 228 -10.38 4.35 16.38
CA LEU A 228 -8.94 4.20 16.48
C LEU A 228 -8.55 2.77 16.14
N GLY A 229 -7.33 2.63 15.67
CA GLY A 229 -6.71 1.34 15.46
C GLY A 229 -5.31 1.55 14.92
N ARG A 230 -4.43 0.61 15.24
CA ARG A 230 -3.00 0.65 14.95
C ARG A 230 -2.68 1.16 13.54
N VAL A 231 -3.24 0.53 12.50
CA VAL A 231 -2.92 0.91 11.12
C VAL A 231 -3.61 2.21 10.69
N GLN A 232 -4.93 2.34 10.91
CA GLN A 232 -5.67 3.53 10.46
C GLN A 232 -5.18 4.83 11.12
N THR A 233 -4.84 4.78 12.41
CA THR A 233 -4.41 5.96 13.17
C THR A 233 -2.98 6.34 12.81
N ALA A 234 -2.07 5.37 12.65
CA ALA A 234 -0.71 5.63 12.16
C ALA A 234 -0.71 6.19 10.73
N THR A 235 -1.55 5.66 9.83
CA THR A 235 -1.72 6.21 8.48
C THR A 235 -2.25 7.65 8.50
N LEU A 236 -3.20 7.96 9.40
CA LEU A 236 -3.67 9.33 9.57
C LEU A 236 -2.57 10.26 10.07
N ALA A 237 -1.75 9.78 11.02
CA ALA A 237 -0.61 10.52 11.56
C ALA A 237 0.40 10.88 10.45
N LEU A 238 0.72 9.95 9.53
CA LEU A 238 1.58 10.23 8.38
C LEU A 238 1.08 11.42 7.54
N VAL A 239 -0.22 11.46 7.23
CA VAL A 239 -0.81 12.56 6.45
C VAL A 239 -0.74 13.88 7.22
N VAL A 240 -1.08 13.84 8.52
CA VAL A 240 -1.00 15.02 9.39
C VAL A 240 0.43 15.54 9.51
N ASP A 241 1.41 14.66 9.61
CA ASP A 241 2.83 15.02 9.70
C ASP A 241 3.32 15.69 8.44
N ARG A 242 3.04 15.09 7.28
CA ARG A 242 3.40 15.69 6.00
C ARG A 242 2.77 17.07 5.82
N ASP A 243 1.48 17.22 6.17
CA ASP A 243 0.80 18.51 6.07
C ASP A 243 1.36 19.55 7.06
N ASN A 244 1.69 19.14 8.28
CA ASN A 244 2.31 20.02 9.28
C ASN A 244 3.74 20.41 8.90
N GLU A 245 4.51 19.48 8.34
CA GLU A 245 5.86 19.72 7.80
C GLU A 245 5.79 20.79 6.71
N ILE A 246 4.86 20.65 5.77
CA ILE A 246 4.62 21.64 4.71
C ILE A 246 4.19 22.98 5.29
N ALA A 247 3.26 22.99 6.26
CA ALA A 247 2.73 24.22 6.85
C ALA A 247 3.77 24.98 7.70
N ARG A 248 4.71 24.27 8.33
CA ARG A 248 5.77 24.84 9.17
C ARG A 248 7.06 25.10 8.40
N PHE A 249 7.14 24.65 7.15
CA PHE A 249 8.33 24.81 6.34
C PHE A 249 8.65 26.29 6.11
N VAL A 250 9.85 26.70 6.51
CA VAL A 250 10.38 28.03 6.23
C VAL A 250 11.44 27.89 5.14
N PRO A 251 11.19 28.40 3.92
CA PRO A 251 12.17 28.39 2.85
C PRO A 251 13.48 29.05 3.30
N SER A 252 14.59 28.35 3.10
CA SER A 252 15.93 28.85 3.38
C SER A 252 16.63 29.17 2.06
N ALA A 253 17.24 30.36 1.99
CA ALA A 253 17.99 30.78 0.83
C ALA A 253 19.30 29.99 0.73
N PHE A 254 19.66 29.63 -0.50
CA PHE A 254 20.97 29.11 -0.82
C PHE A 254 21.41 29.56 -2.22
N TYR A 255 22.70 29.42 -2.48
CA TYR A 255 23.34 29.87 -3.70
C TYR A 255 23.90 28.67 -4.44
N GLU A 256 23.49 28.51 -5.68
CA GLU A 256 24.18 27.65 -6.65
C GLU A 256 25.05 28.53 -7.53
N LEU A 257 26.18 27.99 -7.99
CA LEU A 257 27.05 28.68 -8.93
C LEU A 257 26.99 27.97 -10.27
N LYS A 258 26.72 28.72 -11.33
CA LYS A 258 26.66 28.22 -12.70
C LYS A 258 27.76 28.88 -13.54
N ALA A 259 28.75 28.10 -13.92
CA ALA A 259 29.76 28.53 -14.89
C ALA A 259 29.20 28.37 -16.30
N ILE A 260 29.25 29.45 -17.09
CA ILE A 260 28.92 29.44 -18.51
C ILE A 260 30.21 29.45 -19.30
N MET A 261 30.32 28.54 -20.26
CA MET A 261 31.47 28.42 -21.16
C MET A 261 30.96 28.47 -22.59
N ASP A 262 31.41 29.46 -23.35
CA ASP A 262 31.09 29.57 -24.78
C ASP A 262 32.16 28.79 -25.57
N LEU A 263 31.74 27.70 -26.21
CA LEU A 263 32.58 26.81 -27.01
C LEU A 263 32.21 26.94 -28.50
N PRO A 264 33.07 26.48 -29.44
CA PRO A 264 32.78 26.58 -30.87
C PRO A 264 31.43 25.95 -31.27
N GLU A 265 31.09 24.81 -30.67
CA GLU A 265 29.89 24.03 -30.97
C GLU A 265 28.67 24.41 -30.10
N GLY A 266 28.81 25.42 -29.23
CA GLY A 266 27.71 25.97 -28.46
C GLY A 266 28.06 26.33 -27.02
N ARG A 267 27.03 26.69 -26.27
CA ARG A 267 27.15 27.12 -24.87
C ARG A 267 27.03 25.92 -23.93
N LEU A 268 28.03 25.74 -23.07
CA LEU A 268 28.05 24.75 -22.00
C LEU A 268 27.76 25.42 -20.65
N GLU A 269 26.87 24.82 -19.87
CA GLU A 269 26.56 25.25 -18.50
C GLU A 269 27.00 24.18 -17.51
N LEU A 270 27.83 24.55 -16.53
CA LEU A 270 28.30 23.66 -15.48
C LEU A 270 27.88 24.19 -14.10
N LEU A 271 27.42 23.30 -13.22
CA LEU A 271 27.04 23.64 -11.84
C LEU A 271 28.16 23.29 -10.86
N HIS A 272 28.42 24.17 -9.91
CA HIS A 272 29.41 23.95 -8.86
C HIS A 272 29.05 22.76 -7.96
N GLN A 273 30.05 21.93 -7.65
CA GLN A 273 29.96 20.72 -6.84
C GLN A 273 30.69 20.92 -5.49
N PRO A 274 30.00 21.32 -4.41
CA PRO A 274 30.64 21.56 -3.11
C PRO A 274 31.14 20.26 -2.46
N ALA A 275 32.34 20.29 -1.87
CA ALA A 275 33.05 19.11 -1.34
C ALA A 275 32.40 18.37 -0.15
N ALA A 276 31.26 18.83 0.37
CA ALA A 276 30.59 18.24 1.53
C ALA A 276 29.08 18.08 1.37
N GLU A 277 28.54 18.13 0.14
CA GLU A 277 27.08 18.13 -0.15
C GLU A 277 26.29 19.24 0.58
N LYS A 278 26.99 20.21 1.18
CA LYS A 278 26.38 21.35 1.87
C LYS A 278 26.12 22.47 0.87
N ARG A 279 24.85 22.87 0.78
CA ARG A 279 24.42 24.06 0.03
C ARG A 279 25.19 25.30 0.51
N ILE A 280 25.59 26.18 -0.41
CA ILE A 280 26.21 27.46 -0.05
C ILE A 280 25.12 28.39 0.46
N THR A 281 25.15 28.76 1.74
CA THR A 281 24.16 29.65 2.36
C THR A 281 24.70 31.06 2.59
N ASP A 282 26.01 31.27 2.53
CA ASP A 282 26.65 32.58 2.62
C ASP A 282 26.91 33.16 1.23
N ARG A 283 26.40 34.37 0.99
CA ARG A 283 26.57 35.08 -0.27
C ARG A 283 28.01 35.54 -0.48
N ALA A 284 28.74 35.88 0.57
CA ALA A 284 30.13 36.30 0.46
C ALA A 284 31.00 35.13 -0.02
N ALA A 285 30.83 33.95 0.58
CA ALA A 285 31.46 32.72 0.08
C ALA A 285 31.14 32.43 -1.40
N ALA A 286 29.89 32.62 -1.84
CA ALA A 286 29.51 32.48 -3.24
C ALA A 286 30.23 33.50 -4.16
N GLN A 287 30.31 34.77 -3.72
CA GLN A 287 31.02 35.83 -4.45
C GLN A 287 32.53 35.60 -4.52
N ASP A 288 33.13 35.05 -3.46
CA ASP A 288 34.54 34.72 -3.41
C ASP A 288 34.91 33.64 -4.42
N ILE A 289 34.05 32.62 -4.57
CA ILE A 289 34.21 31.61 -5.62
C ILE A 289 34.12 32.26 -7.00
N VAL A 290 33.09 33.09 -7.26
CA VAL A 290 32.95 33.80 -8.55
C VAL A 290 34.20 34.60 -8.89
N ARG A 291 34.76 35.36 -7.94
CA ARG A 291 35.98 36.15 -8.15
C ARG A 291 37.20 35.30 -8.51
N ARG A 292 37.32 34.11 -7.92
CA ARG A 292 38.44 33.17 -8.17
C ARG A 292 38.31 32.41 -9.49
N THR A 293 37.08 32.17 -9.96
CA THR A 293 36.83 31.28 -11.11
C THR A 293 36.48 32.00 -12.40
N GLN A 294 35.93 33.22 -12.33
CA GLN A 294 35.46 33.93 -13.52
C GLN A 294 36.61 34.40 -14.40
N GLY A 295 36.51 34.14 -15.71
CA GLY A 295 37.50 34.53 -16.70
C GLY A 295 38.79 33.72 -16.66
N VAL A 296 38.88 32.71 -15.80
CA VAL A 296 40.06 31.85 -15.68
C VAL A 296 39.99 30.72 -16.72
N PRO A 297 41.02 30.55 -17.57
CA PRO A 297 41.09 29.43 -18.51
C PRO A 297 41.21 28.09 -17.78
N THR A 298 40.60 27.06 -18.36
CA THR A 298 40.66 25.67 -17.89
C THR A 298 40.55 24.73 -19.08
N ASN A 299 40.89 23.46 -18.87
CA ASN A 299 40.56 22.40 -19.81
C ASN A 299 39.38 21.60 -19.26
N LEU A 300 38.47 21.21 -20.15
CA LEU A 300 37.34 20.35 -19.80
C LEU A 300 37.82 18.90 -19.62
N LYS A 301 37.21 18.21 -18.66
CA LYS A 301 37.29 16.75 -18.53
C LYS A 301 35.97 16.14 -18.95
N VAL A 302 36.01 15.24 -19.92
CA VAL A 302 34.82 14.60 -20.50
C VAL A 302 34.87 13.09 -20.25
N GLU A 303 33.89 12.58 -19.53
CA GLU A 303 33.74 11.14 -19.30
C GLU A 303 32.45 10.63 -19.94
N HIS A 304 32.57 9.58 -20.76
CA HIS A 304 31.42 8.82 -21.26
C HIS A 304 31.30 7.50 -20.53
N LYS A 305 30.13 7.23 -19.95
CA LYS A 305 29.82 5.96 -19.30
C LYS A 305 28.62 5.32 -20.00
N PRO A 306 28.84 4.21 -20.74
CA PRO A 306 27.74 3.41 -21.26
C PRO A 306 26.83 2.97 -20.11
N LYS A 307 25.52 3.07 -20.30
CA LYS A 307 24.52 2.69 -19.32
C LYS A 307 23.45 1.82 -19.97
N SER A 308 23.17 0.69 -19.35
CA SER A 308 22.05 -0.18 -19.71
C SER A 308 20.90 0.07 -18.74
N PHE A 309 19.68 0.17 -19.26
CA PHE A 309 18.47 0.36 -18.49
C PHE A 309 17.59 -0.86 -18.70
N ALA A 310 17.59 -1.77 -17.73
CA ALA A 310 16.67 -2.91 -17.73
C ALA A 310 15.21 -2.44 -17.57
N PRO A 311 14.24 -3.16 -18.15
CA PRO A 311 12.84 -2.88 -17.88
C PRO A 311 12.53 -3.11 -16.40
N PRO A 312 11.63 -2.31 -15.79
CA PRO A 312 11.06 -2.66 -14.51
C PRO A 312 10.25 -3.95 -14.65
N PRO A 313 10.12 -4.72 -13.58
CA PRO A 313 9.50 -6.02 -13.68
C PRO A 313 7.96 -5.90 -13.72
N PRO A 314 7.21 -7.02 -13.85
CA PRO A 314 5.76 -6.97 -13.89
C PRO A 314 5.17 -6.31 -12.65
N TYR A 315 3.97 -5.76 -12.78
CA TYR A 315 3.32 -5.07 -11.67
C TYR A 315 2.96 -6.03 -10.54
N SER A 316 3.26 -5.63 -9.30
CA SER A 316 2.47 -6.04 -8.14
C SER A 316 1.18 -5.19 -8.06
N LEU A 317 0.18 -5.60 -7.28
CA LEU A 317 -1.03 -4.80 -7.05
C LEU A 317 -0.69 -3.40 -6.50
N PRO A 318 0.16 -3.25 -5.46
CA PRO A 318 0.54 -1.93 -4.97
C PRO A 318 1.19 -1.05 -6.05
N ASP A 319 2.10 -1.60 -6.86
CA ASP A 319 2.81 -0.83 -7.88
C ASP A 319 1.83 -0.39 -8.99
N LEU A 320 0.88 -1.26 -9.36
CA LEU A 320 -0.19 -0.91 -10.29
C LEU A 320 -1.14 0.17 -9.74
N GLN A 321 -1.46 0.10 -8.44
CA GLN A 321 -2.26 1.13 -7.76
C GLN A 321 -1.54 2.48 -7.72
N ILE A 322 -0.22 2.49 -7.50
CA ILE A 322 0.61 3.70 -7.57
C ILE A 322 0.62 4.25 -9.00
N ALA A 323 0.86 3.41 -10.01
CA ALA A 323 0.85 3.78 -11.42
C ALA A 323 -0.49 4.40 -11.86
N ALA A 324 -1.60 3.77 -11.50
CA ALA A 324 -2.95 4.24 -11.82
C ALA A 324 -3.27 5.56 -11.09
N SER A 325 -2.85 5.72 -9.83
CA SER A 325 -2.97 6.98 -9.09
C SER A 325 -2.15 8.10 -9.74
N ALA A 326 -0.89 7.83 -10.09
CA ALA A 326 -0.01 8.81 -10.75
C ALA A 326 -0.60 9.25 -12.09
N ARG A 327 -1.03 8.30 -12.93
CA ARG A 327 -1.50 8.56 -14.30
C ARG A 327 -2.91 9.15 -14.34
N TRP A 328 -3.86 8.58 -13.60
CA TRP A 328 -5.28 8.90 -13.72
C TRP A 328 -5.92 9.43 -12.43
N GLY A 329 -5.18 9.51 -11.32
CA GLY A 329 -5.72 9.94 -10.02
C GLY A 329 -6.69 8.93 -9.40
N TRP A 330 -6.67 7.66 -9.86
CA TRP A 330 -7.54 6.62 -9.34
C TRP A 330 -7.26 6.32 -7.87
N SER A 331 -8.31 5.95 -7.14
CA SER A 331 -8.14 5.38 -5.81
C SER A 331 -7.57 3.96 -5.90
N PRO A 332 -6.85 3.47 -4.88
CA PRO A 332 -6.41 2.08 -4.82
C PRO A 332 -7.56 1.08 -5.00
N LYS A 333 -8.73 1.36 -4.40
CA LYS A 333 -9.94 0.54 -4.56
C LYS A 333 -10.41 0.50 -6.01
N GLN A 334 -10.52 1.65 -6.67
CA GLN A 334 -10.94 1.69 -8.08
C GLN A 334 -10.03 0.84 -8.96
N THR A 335 -8.71 0.94 -8.78
CA THR A 335 -7.75 0.11 -9.52
C THR A 335 -7.97 -1.37 -9.25
N LEU A 336 -8.19 -1.78 -7.99
CA LEU A 336 -8.45 -3.18 -7.65
C LEU A 336 -9.78 -3.67 -8.26
N ASP A 337 -10.85 -2.87 -8.18
CA ASP A 337 -12.16 -3.26 -8.71
C ASP A 337 -12.10 -3.48 -10.24
N VAL A 338 -11.42 -2.58 -10.98
CA VAL A 338 -11.19 -2.73 -12.43
C VAL A 338 -10.31 -3.95 -12.72
N LEU A 339 -9.24 -4.15 -11.95
CA LEU A 339 -8.34 -5.29 -12.11
C LEU A 339 -9.04 -6.63 -11.82
N GLN A 340 -9.89 -6.67 -10.80
CA GLN A 340 -10.70 -7.83 -10.45
C GLN A 340 -11.64 -8.19 -11.59
N SER A 341 -12.28 -7.19 -12.22
CA SER A 341 -13.13 -7.42 -13.40
C SER A 341 -12.34 -7.97 -14.59
N LEU A 342 -11.08 -7.54 -14.80
CA LEU A 342 -10.21 -8.10 -15.83
C LEU A 342 -9.86 -9.57 -15.53
N TYR A 343 -9.51 -9.87 -14.28
CA TYR A 343 -9.15 -11.22 -13.84
C TYR A 343 -10.32 -12.21 -13.97
N GLU A 344 -11.52 -11.83 -13.51
CA GLU A 344 -12.71 -12.68 -13.58
C GLU A 344 -13.14 -13.01 -15.02
N LYS A 345 -12.72 -12.18 -15.98
CA LYS A 345 -12.93 -12.39 -17.42
C LYS A 345 -11.79 -13.15 -18.08
N GLY A 346 -10.77 -13.56 -17.34
CA GLY A 346 -9.61 -14.29 -17.85
C GLY A 346 -8.58 -13.42 -18.56
N ALA A 347 -8.67 -12.08 -18.49
CA ALA A 347 -7.79 -11.18 -19.25
C ALA A 347 -6.39 -11.04 -18.66
N VAL A 348 -6.29 -11.09 -17.34
CA VAL A 348 -5.03 -10.93 -16.59
C VAL A 348 -4.91 -12.03 -15.54
N THR A 349 -3.71 -12.24 -15.04
CA THR A 349 -3.43 -13.17 -13.93
C THR A 349 -3.90 -12.61 -12.59
N TYR A 350 -3.76 -13.39 -11.52
CA TYR A 350 -4.36 -13.11 -10.22
C TYR A 350 -4.09 -11.68 -9.71
N PRO A 351 -5.13 -10.92 -9.31
CA PRO A 351 -5.04 -9.47 -9.07
C PRO A 351 -4.49 -9.12 -7.68
N ARG A 352 -4.46 -10.12 -6.81
CA ARG A 352 -4.08 -10.16 -5.38
C ARG A 352 -2.60 -10.18 -5.01
N THR A 353 -1.68 -9.76 -5.86
CA THR A 353 -0.26 -10.16 -5.76
C THR A 353 0.69 -9.05 -5.31
N ASP A 354 1.73 -9.46 -4.59
CA ASP A 354 2.82 -8.58 -4.11
C ASP A 354 4.13 -8.75 -4.82
N ALA A 355 4.26 -9.87 -5.52
CA ALA A 355 5.45 -10.14 -6.29
C ALA A 355 5.41 -9.28 -7.55
N GLY A 356 6.48 -8.52 -7.76
CA GLY A 356 6.80 -8.00 -9.08
C GLY A 356 7.72 -8.96 -9.84
N HIS A 357 7.51 -10.28 -9.81
CA HIS A 357 8.35 -11.28 -10.47
C HIS A 357 7.50 -12.44 -10.99
N LEU A 358 8.00 -13.18 -11.98
CA LEU A 358 7.43 -14.40 -12.54
C LEU A 358 8.22 -15.62 -12.08
N ASN A 359 7.56 -16.77 -12.08
CA ASN A 359 8.21 -18.06 -11.86
C ASN A 359 9.06 -18.45 -13.08
N ASN A 360 10.21 -19.05 -12.86
CA ASN A 360 11.14 -19.48 -13.92
C ASN A 360 10.48 -20.48 -14.88
N GLU A 361 9.56 -21.31 -14.41
CA GLU A 361 8.85 -22.29 -15.25
C GLU A 361 7.94 -21.63 -16.29
N MET A 362 7.57 -20.35 -16.11
CA MET A 362 6.70 -19.62 -17.05
C MET A 362 7.43 -19.14 -18.30
N GLU A 363 8.77 -19.22 -18.34
CA GLU A 363 9.59 -18.76 -19.48
C GLU A 363 9.13 -19.40 -20.80
N VAL A 364 8.78 -20.69 -20.76
CA VAL A 364 8.36 -21.47 -21.94
C VAL A 364 7.00 -21.03 -22.49
N ASP A 365 6.16 -20.38 -21.67
CA ASP A 365 4.83 -19.94 -22.05
C ASP A 365 4.81 -18.55 -22.69
N MET A 366 5.88 -17.76 -22.53
CA MET A 366 5.96 -16.36 -22.99
C MET A 366 5.59 -16.17 -24.47
N PRO A 367 5.98 -17.06 -25.41
CA PRO A 367 5.54 -16.96 -26.81
C PRO A 367 4.01 -16.99 -26.97
N HIS A 368 3.29 -17.77 -26.15
CA HIS A 368 1.82 -17.85 -26.21
C HIS A 368 1.15 -16.56 -25.70
N HIS A 369 1.66 -15.98 -24.62
CA HIS A 369 1.18 -14.69 -24.12
C HIS A 369 1.39 -13.57 -25.16
N LEU A 370 2.56 -13.53 -25.79
CA LEU A 370 2.84 -12.57 -26.87
C LEU A 370 1.94 -12.82 -28.08
N ALA A 371 1.67 -14.08 -28.46
CA ALA A 371 0.76 -14.42 -29.56
C ALA A 371 -0.66 -13.92 -29.32
N ALA A 372 -1.18 -14.04 -28.09
CA ALA A 372 -2.49 -13.48 -27.72
C ALA A 372 -2.52 -11.95 -27.83
N LEU A 373 -1.46 -11.28 -27.38
CA LEU A 373 -1.34 -9.81 -27.50
C LEU A 373 -1.20 -9.35 -28.95
N ARG A 374 -0.52 -10.11 -29.82
CA ARG A 374 -0.38 -9.78 -31.26
C ARG A 374 -1.72 -9.68 -32.00
N GLN A 375 -2.75 -10.35 -31.50
CA GLN A 375 -4.10 -10.26 -32.07
C GLN A 375 -4.73 -8.87 -31.91
N ARG A 376 -4.25 -8.08 -30.94
CA ARG A 376 -4.75 -6.74 -30.66
C ARG A 376 -3.99 -5.70 -31.50
N PRO A 377 -4.66 -4.86 -32.31
CA PRO A 377 -3.98 -3.91 -33.20
C PRO A 377 -2.96 -3.01 -32.49
N GLN A 378 -3.27 -2.53 -31.28
CA GLN A 378 -2.39 -1.63 -30.53
C GLN A 378 -1.11 -2.28 -29.98
N PHE A 379 -1.05 -3.62 -29.91
CA PHE A 379 0.13 -4.36 -29.44
C PHE A 379 0.78 -5.20 -30.54
N ARG A 380 0.19 -5.30 -31.73
CA ARG A 380 0.63 -6.21 -32.79
C ARG A 380 2.12 -6.13 -33.09
N GLN A 381 2.64 -4.92 -33.31
CA GLN A 381 4.06 -4.69 -33.58
C GLN A 381 4.92 -4.83 -32.32
N LEU A 382 4.42 -4.33 -31.18
CA LEU A 382 5.18 -4.34 -29.91
C LEU A 382 5.37 -5.75 -29.35
N ALA A 383 4.37 -6.61 -29.51
CA ALA A 383 4.41 -8.00 -29.08
C ALA A 383 5.12 -8.90 -30.10
N ASP A 384 5.65 -8.35 -31.21
CA ASP A 384 6.37 -9.13 -32.21
C ASP A 384 7.83 -9.40 -31.83
N ILE A 385 7.99 -10.10 -30.70
CA ILE A 385 9.26 -10.45 -30.11
C ILE A 385 9.51 -11.94 -30.34
N ASN A 386 10.65 -12.29 -30.95
CA ASN A 386 11.09 -13.67 -31.14
C ASN A 386 12.63 -13.76 -31.29
N PRO A 387 13.36 -14.46 -30.40
CA PRO A 387 12.88 -15.01 -29.13
C PRO A 387 12.65 -13.91 -28.07
N PRO A 388 11.80 -14.14 -27.06
CA PRO A 388 11.69 -13.27 -25.88
C PRO A 388 13.00 -13.18 -25.10
N VAL A 389 13.33 -12.00 -24.55
CA VAL A 389 14.47 -11.84 -23.64
C VAL A 389 14.09 -12.32 -22.25
N ILE A 390 14.78 -13.37 -21.77
CA ILE A 390 14.61 -13.90 -20.42
C ILE A 390 15.67 -13.31 -19.50
N ARG A 391 15.25 -12.84 -18.32
CA ARG A 391 16.10 -12.12 -17.36
C ARG A 391 15.70 -12.41 -15.91
N LYS A 392 16.70 -12.53 -15.03
CA LYS A 392 16.49 -12.78 -13.59
C LYS A 392 15.70 -11.67 -12.89
N SER A 393 15.77 -10.43 -13.38
CA SER A 393 14.99 -9.32 -12.81
C SER A 393 13.48 -9.47 -13.02
N VAL A 394 13.05 -10.35 -13.94
CA VAL A 394 11.64 -10.65 -14.24
C VAL A 394 11.30 -12.05 -13.77
N PHE A 395 12.14 -13.04 -14.08
CA PHE A 395 11.93 -14.46 -13.73
C PHE A 395 12.83 -14.83 -12.55
N ASP A 396 12.22 -14.94 -11.37
CA ASP A 396 12.91 -15.34 -10.15
C ASP A 396 11.92 -16.02 -9.19
N SER A 397 11.79 -17.34 -9.29
CA SER A 397 10.90 -18.12 -8.42
C SER A 397 11.20 -17.94 -6.92
N SER A 398 12.42 -17.49 -6.54
CA SER A 398 12.75 -17.21 -5.13
C SER A 398 12.10 -15.93 -4.58
N LYS A 399 11.61 -15.06 -5.48
CA LYS A 399 10.92 -13.81 -5.15
C LYS A 399 9.41 -13.89 -5.40
N VAL A 400 8.90 -15.08 -5.68
CA VAL A 400 7.49 -15.36 -5.84
C VAL A 400 7.06 -16.25 -4.68
N GLU A 401 6.17 -15.72 -3.84
CA GLU A 401 5.51 -16.51 -2.79
C GLU A 401 4.26 -17.16 -3.41
N ASP A 402 3.06 -16.67 -3.07
CA ASP A 402 1.76 -17.18 -3.54
C ASP A 402 1.48 -16.86 -5.00
N HIS A 403 1.66 -15.60 -5.38
CA HIS A 403 1.26 -15.16 -6.68
C HIS A 403 2.41 -14.43 -7.35
N HIS A 404 2.61 -14.71 -8.63
CA HIS A 404 3.55 -13.98 -9.46
C HIS A 404 2.97 -12.61 -9.84
N GLY A 405 3.76 -11.77 -10.50
CA GLY A 405 3.33 -10.44 -10.96
C GLY A 405 2.20 -10.49 -11.98
N ILE A 406 1.44 -9.41 -12.04
CA ILE A 406 0.23 -9.27 -12.87
C ILE A 406 0.67 -9.13 -14.34
N ILE A 407 0.25 -10.09 -15.17
CA ILE A 407 0.50 -10.11 -16.61
C ILE A 407 -0.79 -10.42 -17.37
N PRO A 408 -0.90 -10.07 -18.67
CA PRO A 408 -1.97 -10.58 -19.53
C PRO A 408 -1.90 -12.11 -19.61
N THR A 409 -3.05 -12.78 -19.71
CA THR A 409 -3.10 -14.22 -19.99
C THR A 409 -2.80 -14.51 -21.47
N ASN A 410 -2.76 -15.79 -21.84
CA ASN A 410 -2.72 -16.22 -23.24
C ASN A 410 -4.12 -16.30 -23.88
N GLU A 411 -5.16 -15.78 -23.23
CA GLU A 411 -6.53 -15.76 -23.75
C GLU A 411 -6.84 -14.48 -24.53
N CYS A 412 -7.58 -14.63 -25.64
CA CYS A 412 -8.06 -13.51 -26.44
C CYS A 412 -9.39 -12.99 -25.91
N ILE A 413 -9.35 -12.22 -24.82
CA ILE A 413 -10.54 -11.63 -24.19
C ILE A 413 -10.88 -10.27 -24.80
N ASP A 414 -12.16 -10.04 -25.10
CA ASP A 414 -12.66 -8.70 -25.44
C ASP A 414 -12.65 -7.79 -24.21
N ILE A 415 -11.69 -6.87 -24.16
CA ILE A 415 -11.54 -5.90 -23.08
C ILE A 415 -12.40 -4.66 -23.32
N GLN A 416 -12.74 -4.38 -24.59
CA GLN A 416 -13.53 -3.19 -24.92
C GLN A 416 -14.93 -3.31 -24.33
N GLY A 417 -15.49 -4.52 -24.37
CA GLY A 417 -16.75 -4.85 -23.71
C GLY A 417 -16.76 -4.69 -22.18
N LEU A 418 -15.60 -4.52 -21.53
CA LEU A 418 -15.48 -4.27 -20.08
C LEU A 418 -15.42 -2.78 -19.74
N GLY A 419 -15.35 -1.90 -20.75
CA GLY A 419 -15.39 -0.45 -20.59
C GLY A 419 -14.02 0.25 -20.58
N PRO A 420 -14.02 1.60 -20.64
CA PRO A 420 -12.82 2.39 -20.92
C PRO A 420 -11.75 2.32 -19.83
N ASP A 421 -12.15 2.11 -18.57
CA ASP A 421 -11.19 1.97 -17.47
C ASP A 421 -10.50 0.60 -17.51
N ALA A 422 -11.20 -0.47 -17.89
CA ALA A 422 -10.60 -1.78 -18.12
C ALA A 422 -9.57 -1.74 -19.26
N GLU A 423 -9.88 -1.02 -20.35
CA GLU A 423 -8.92 -0.81 -21.46
C GLU A 423 -7.66 -0.06 -21.01
N LYS A 424 -7.82 1.04 -20.26
CA LYS A 424 -6.70 1.82 -19.72
C LYS A 424 -5.79 0.96 -18.84
N LEU A 425 -6.37 0.21 -17.92
CA LEU A 425 -5.60 -0.59 -16.96
C LEU A 425 -4.90 -1.77 -17.67
N PHE A 426 -5.61 -2.46 -18.57
CA PHE A 426 -5.03 -3.51 -19.38
C PHE A 426 -3.87 -3.01 -20.26
N ASP A 427 -3.98 -1.81 -20.84
CA ASP A 427 -2.92 -1.22 -21.69
C ASP A 427 -1.59 -1.07 -20.95
N ILE A 428 -1.61 -0.53 -19.72
CA ILE A 428 -0.37 -0.38 -18.95
C ILE A 428 0.21 -1.72 -18.49
N ILE A 429 -0.65 -2.69 -18.14
CA ILE A 429 -0.22 -4.06 -17.78
C ILE A 429 0.43 -4.75 -18.99
N ALA A 430 -0.21 -4.69 -20.15
CA ALA A 430 0.29 -5.31 -21.38
C ALA A 430 1.60 -4.67 -21.86
N ARG A 431 1.72 -3.33 -21.84
CA ARG A 431 2.97 -2.65 -22.21
C ARG A 431 4.11 -2.98 -21.24
N ARG A 432 3.85 -3.01 -19.93
CA ARG A 432 4.84 -3.43 -18.91
C ARG A 432 5.29 -4.86 -19.15
N PHE A 433 4.36 -5.78 -19.42
CA PHE A 433 4.69 -7.17 -19.71
C PHE A 433 5.53 -7.33 -20.98
N ILE A 434 5.14 -6.67 -22.08
CA ILE A 434 5.92 -6.67 -23.33
C ILE A 434 7.33 -6.12 -23.06
N ALA A 435 7.45 -5.01 -22.34
CA ALA A 435 8.73 -4.40 -21.97
C ALA A 435 9.67 -5.39 -21.27
N CYS A 436 9.15 -6.21 -20.35
CA CYS A 436 9.92 -7.21 -19.61
C CYS A 436 10.65 -8.21 -20.52
N LEU A 437 10.10 -8.47 -21.71
CA LEU A 437 10.59 -9.44 -22.69
C LEU A 437 11.41 -8.81 -23.82
N MET A 438 11.62 -7.49 -23.80
CA MET A 438 12.42 -6.75 -24.78
C MET A 438 13.87 -6.56 -24.30
N PRO A 439 14.81 -6.24 -25.21
CA PRO A 439 16.15 -5.82 -24.84
C PRO A 439 16.17 -4.58 -23.94
N ASP A 440 17.24 -4.42 -23.17
CA ASP A 440 17.48 -3.21 -22.39
C ASP A 440 17.52 -1.97 -23.29
N ALA A 441 17.02 -0.85 -22.80
CA ALA A 441 17.36 0.42 -23.41
C ALA A 441 18.83 0.72 -23.14
N LYS A 442 19.56 1.25 -24.11
CA LYS A 442 20.97 1.61 -23.96
C LYS A 442 21.13 3.10 -24.11
N GLY A 443 22.05 3.65 -23.34
CA GLY A 443 22.43 5.05 -23.46
C GLY A 443 23.88 5.26 -23.06
N SER A 444 24.28 6.52 -23.13
CA SER A 444 25.56 6.99 -22.62
C SER A 444 25.32 8.17 -21.71
N THR A 445 25.83 8.10 -20.49
CA THR A 445 25.92 9.27 -19.61
C THR A 445 27.22 9.98 -19.92
N THR A 446 27.12 11.18 -20.44
CA THR A 446 28.23 12.10 -20.63
C THR A 446 28.32 13.00 -19.42
N SER A 447 29.47 13.03 -18.77
CA SER A 447 29.79 13.89 -17.64
C SER A 447 30.89 14.85 -18.05
N ILE A 448 30.60 16.14 -18.08
CA ILE A 448 31.57 17.20 -18.40
C ILE A 448 31.88 17.95 -17.11
N SER A 449 33.16 18.14 -16.82
CA SER A 449 33.60 18.86 -15.63
C SER A 449 34.79 19.77 -15.89
N ALA A 450 34.95 20.78 -15.05
CA ALA A 450 36.09 21.68 -15.04
C ALA A 450 36.51 21.95 -13.59
N THR A 451 37.81 21.99 -13.35
CA THR A 451 38.36 22.35 -12.02
C THR A 451 39.14 23.65 -12.15
N ILE A 452 38.66 24.70 -11.51
CA ILE A 452 39.22 26.06 -11.60
C ILE A 452 39.58 26.49 -10.18
N ASP A 453 40.87 26.72 -9.90
CA ASP A 453 41.35 27.12 -8.57
C ASP A 453 40.80 26.21 -7.43
N GLY A 454 40.84 24.88 -7.67
CA GLY A 454 40.32 23.86 -6.76
C GLY A 454 38.78 23.75 -6.69
N VAL A 455 38.04 24.59 -7.41
CA VAL A 455 36.57 24.58 -7.45
C VAL A 455 36.09 23.71 -8.61
N VAL A 456 35.26 22.71 -8.32
CA VAL A 456 34.75 21.77 -9.33
C VAL A 456 33.39 22.23 -9.84
N PHE A 457 33.28 22.38 -11.15
CA PHE A 457 32.01 22.55 -11.85
C PHE A 457 31.72 21.32 -12.71
N ARG A 458 30.46 20.88 -12.76
CA ARG A 458 30.05 19.68 -13.46
C ARG A 458 28.64 19.82 -14.06
N THR A 459 28.43 19.15 -15.18
CA THR A 459 27.11 18.79 -15.68
C THR A 459 27.15 17.35 -16.16
N ALA A 460 26.02 16.66 -16.09
CA ALA A 460 25.86 15.38 -16.75
C ALA A 460 24.60 15.39 -17.62
N GLY A 461 24.58 14.50 -18.60
CA GLY A 461 23.47 14.29 -19.51
C GLY A 461 23.48 12.85 -19.97
N THR A 462 22.31 12.22 -19.96
CA THR A 462 22.13 10.85 -20.44
C THR A 462 21.34 10.89 -21.72
N THR A 463 21.97 10.41 -22.79
CA THR A 463 21.33 10.22 -24.10
C THR A 463 21.00 8.74 -24.29
N ILE A 464 19.75 8.43 -24.59
CA ILE A 464 19.34 7.09 -24.99
C ILE A 464 19.74 6.89 -26.46
N THR A 465 20.60 5.92 -26.71
CA THR A 465 21.10 5.56 -28.05
C THR A 465 20.33 4.39 -28.66
N ASP A 466 19.73 3.55 -27.82
CA ASP A 466 18.84 2.46 -28.21
C ASP A 466 17.63 2.47 -27.26
N LEU A 467 16.43 2.60 -27.80
CA LEU A 467 15.21 2.65 -27.00
C LEU A 467 14.90 1.31 -26.31
N GLY A 468 15.34 0.17 -26.86
CA GLY A 468 15.03 -1.15 -26.31
C GLY A 468 13.56 -1.29 -25.90
N TRP A 469 13.30 -1.73 -24.67
CA TRP A 469 11.93 -1.84 -24.13
C TRP A 469 11.16 -0.51 -24.03
N LYS A 470 11.81 0.66 -24.01
CA LYS A 470 11.12 1.97 -23.89
C LYS A 470 10.24 2.27 -25.11
N VAL A 471 10.41 1.58 -26.24
CA VAL A 471 9.56 1.76 -27.42
C VAL A 471 8.09 1.47 -27.13
N VAL A 472 7.79 0.63 -26.13
CA VAL A 472 6.41 0.28 -25.76
C VAL A 472 5.58 1.48 -25.32
N TRP A 473 6.20 2.60 -24.96
CA TRP A 473 5.50 3.81 -24.55
C TRP A 473 5.30 4.81 -25.69
N GLY A 474 5.93 4.61 -26.85
CA GLY A 474 5.75 5.44 -28.04
C GLY A 474 6.01 6.93 -27.79
N GLY A 475 7.04 7.24 -26.99
CA GLY A 475 7.41 8.62 -26.62
C GLY A 475 6.55 9.24 -25.50
N LYS A 476 5.58 8.52 -24.94
CA LYS A 476 4.90 8.92 -23.70
C LYS A 476 5.75 8.53 -22.49
N ASP A 477 5.56 9.25 -21.40
CA ASP A 477 6.16 8.85 -20.13
C ASP A 477 5.57 7.53 -19.64
N GLU A 478 6.48 6.70 -19.13
CA GLU A 478 6.13 5.52 -18.38
C GLU A 478 5.36 5.92 -17.10
N PRO A 479 4.29 5.19 -16.72
CA PRO A 479 3.63 5.43 -15.46
C PRO A 479 4.58 5.24 -14.27
N ALA A 480 4.74 6.26 -13.44
CA ALA A 480 5.48 6.15 -12.18
C ALA A 480 4.75 5.19 -11.23
N ASP A 481 5.40 4.08 -10.87
CA ASP A 481 4.85 3.01 -10.03
C ASP A 481 5.55 2.89 -8.66
N LYS A 482 6.43 3.85 -8.36
CA LYS A 482 7.08 4.06 -7.06
C LYS A 482 6.88 5.51 -6.64
N ALA A 483 6.91 5.76 -5.34
CA ALA A 483 6.95 7.14 -4.83
C ALA A 483 8.39 7.63 -4.87
N ASP A 484 8.67 8.64 -5.69
CA ASP A 484 9.78 9.56 -5.46
C ASP A 484 9.38 10.48 -4.31
N ASP A 485 9.73 10.05 -3.10
CA ASP A 485 9.50 10.82 -1.86
C ASP A 485 10.63 11.82 -1.60
N ASP A 486 11.66 11.82 -2.45
CA ASP A 486 12.76 12.77 -2.44
C ASP A 486 12.68 13.60 -3.73
N GLN A 487 12.05 14.77 -3.63
CA GLN A 487 12.17 15.81 -4.65
C GLN A 487 13.55 16.50 -4.58
N ASP A 488 14.61 15.70 -4.70
CA ASP A 488 15.78 16.13 -5.48
C ASP A 488 15.51 15.81 -6.98
N GLU A 489 14.23 15.92 -7.39
CA GLU A 489 13.74 15.88 -8.78
C GLU A 489 14.27 17.05 -9.64
N ASP A 490 15.08 17.96 -9.09
CA ASP A 490 15.74 19.00 -9.89
C ASP A 490 17.11 18.57 -10.48
N GLU A 491 17.66 17.38 -10.17
CA GLU A 491 18.94 16.92 -10.78
C GLU A 491 18.85 15.61 -11.58
N VAL A 492 18.21 14.54 -11.07
CA VAL A 492 18.31 13.23 -11.76
C VAL A 492 17.34 13.10 -12.96
N ALA A 493 16.15 13.68 -12.88
CA ALA A 493 15.20 13.74 -14.01
C ALA A 493 15.64 14.78 -15.07
N ALA A 494 16.33 15.84 -14.64
CA ALA A 494 16.93 16.83 -15.53
C ALA A 494 18.16 16.31 -16.30
N GLU A 495 18.79 15.21 -15.85
CA GLU A 495 19.91 14.57 -16.54
C GLU A 495 19.47 13.66 -17.70
N THR A 496 18.26 13.09 -17.66
CA THR A 496 17.74 12.29 -18.77
C THR A 496 17.13 13.19 -19.86
N ASN A 497 17.63 13.10 -21.09
CA ASN A 497 17.31 13.95 -22.27
C ASN A 497 17.93 15.35 -22.30
N ARG A 498 18.83 15.72 -21.39
CA ARG A 498 19.65 16.92 -21.57
C ARG A 498 20.73 16.64 -22.62
N ILE A 499 20.51 17.13 -23.84
CA ILE A 499 21.52 17.11 -24.90
C ILE A 499 22.61 18.12 -24.52
N LEU A 500 23.80 17.61 -24.25
CA LEU A 500 24.99 18.44 -24.00
C LEU A 500 25.64 18.77 -25.35
N PRO A 501 26.26 19.97 -25.50
CA PRO A 501 27.02 20.29 -26.69
C PRO A 501 28.15 19.28 -26.89
N PRO A 502 28.54 18.98 -28.15
CA PRO A 502 29.68 18.10 -28.42
C PRO A 502 30.96 18.79 -27.95
N VAL A 503 31.73 18.09 -27.12
CA VAL A 503 33.01 18.56 -26.56
C VAL A 503 34.01 17.41 -26.52
N TYR A 504 35.30 17.70 -26.60
CA TYR A 504 36.35 16.70 -26.46
C TYR A 504 37.09 16.80 -25.12
N ASP A 505 37.67 15.68 -24.68
CA ASP A 505 38.48 15.67 -23.46
C ASP A 505 39.72 16.55 -23.63
N GLY A 506 39.95 17.44 -22.67
CA GLY A 506 41.01 18.45 -22.74
C GLY A 506 40.64 19.72 -23.51
N GLU A 507 39.40 19.89 -23.99
CA GLU A 507 38.98 21.09 -24.72
C GLU A 507 39.18 22.37 -23.90
N PRO A 508 39.91 23.37 -24.42
CA PRO A 508 40.11 24.64 -23.72
C PRO A 508 38.80 25.40 -23.58
N ALA A 509 38.53 25.90 -22.38
CA ALA A 509 37.33 26.66 -22.06
C ALA A 509 37.66 27.81 -21.09
N VAL A 510 36.79 28.81 -21.05
CA VAL A 510 36.86 29.91 -20.08
C VAL A 510 35.50 30.03 -19.40
N ALA A 511 35.46 29.97 -18.08
CA ALA A 511 34.24 30.16 -17.32
C ALA A 511 33.87 31.65 -17.26
N ASN A 512 33.04 32.12 -18.18
CA ASN A 512 32.62 33.51 -18.24
C ASN A 512 31.22 33.68 -18.89
N PRO A 513 30.20 34.16 -18.15
CA PRO A 513 30.23 34.52 -16.73
C PRO A 513 30.14 33.30 -15.80
N VAL A 514 30.50 33.49 -14.52
CA VAL A 514 30.10 32.59 -13.43
C VAL A 514 28.96 33.24 -12.68
N GLN A 515 27.76 32.68 -12.79
CA GLN A 515 26.53 33.24 -12.27
C GLN A 515 26.21 32.69 -10.88
N ILE A 516 25.79 33.57 -9.97
CA ILE A 516 25.18 33.17 -8.70
C ILE A 516 23.68 33.01 -8.91
N LEU A 517 23.19 31.77 -8.81
CA LEU A 517 21.78 31.45 -8.83
C LEU A 517 21.23 31.51 -7.41
N ASN A 518 20.30 32.43 -7.16
CA ASN A 518 19.60 32.52 -5.88
C ASN A 518 18.48 31.48 -5.86
N LYS A 519 18.61 30.48 -5.00
CA LYS A 519 17.65 29.39 -4.85
C LYS A 519 17.03 29.42 -3.46
N MET A 520 15.86 28.81 -3.35
CA MET A 520 15.16 28.64 -2.09
C MET A 520 14.84 27.15 -1.95
N THR A 521 14.96 26.62 -0.73
CA THR A 521 14.47 25.28 -0.45
C THR A 521 12.95 25.23 -0.67
N LYS A 522 12.45 24.09 -1.16
CA LYS A 522 11.02 23.84 -1.37
C LYS A 522 10.47 22.95 -0.26
N PRO A 523 9.21 23.14 0.20
CA PRO A 523 8.58 22.19 1.09
C PRO A 523 8.39 20.84 0.37
N PRO A 524 8.24 19.74 1.12
CA PRO A 524 7.86 18.47 0.51
C PRO A 524 6.47 18.56 -0.14
N VAL A 525 6.15 17.59 -0.99
CA VAL A 525 4.82 17.52 -1.61
C VAL A 525 3.82 16.81 -0.71
N HIS A 526 2.57 17.27 -0.75
CA HIS A 526 1.46 16.56 -0.11
C HIS A 526 1.34 15.16 -0.70
N PHE A 527 0.91 14.21 0.13
CA PHE A 527 0.59 12.89 -0.36
C PHE A 527 -0.54 12.94 -1.40
N THR A 528 -0.47 12.08 -2.39
CA THR A 528 -1.59 11.56 -3.15
C THR A 528 -1.99 10.20 -2.57
N GLN A 529 -3.09 9.60 -3.01
CA GLN A 529 -3.44 8.23 -2.56
C GLN A 529 -2.36 7.22 -2.93
N GLY A 530 -1.77 7.32 -4.14
CA GLY A 530 -0.67 6.46 -4.57
C GLY A 530 0.60 6.65 -3.75
N THR A 531 1.04 7.90 -3.52
CA THR A 531 2.25 8.14 -2.72
C THR A 531 2.05 7.82 -1.24
N LEU A 532 0.82 7.97 -0.70
CA LEU A 532 0.50 7.49 0.65
C LEU A 532 0.53 5.97 0.72
N LEU A 533 -0.01 5.27 -0.29
CA LEU A 533 0.07 3.81 -0.37
C LEU A 533 1.52 3.33 -0.44
N ALA A 534 2.36 4.03 -1.21
CA ALA A 534 3.79 3.77 -1.27
C ALA A 534 4.46 3.99 0.10
N ALA A 535 4.15 5.09 0.79
CA ALA A 535 4.64 5.37 2.14
C ALA A 535 4.18 4.33 3.17
N MET A 536 2.96 3.80 3.04
CA MET A 536 2.49 2.68 3.86
C MET A 536 3.29 1.41 3.54
N LYS A 537 3.55 1.11 2.27
CA LYS A 537 4.36 -0.06 1.84
C LYS A 537 5.81 0.04 2.32
N SER A 538 6.39 1.24 2.32
CA SER A 538 7.78 1.52 2.70
C SER A 538 7.95 2.03 4.12
N ALA A 539 6.88 2.03 4.92
CA ALA A 539 6.91 2.43 6.32
C ALA A 539 8.15 1.87 7.02
N GLY A 540 8.86 2.68 7.79
CA GLY A 540 10.06 2.24 8.50
C GLY A 540 11.36 2.19 7.69
N LYS A 541 11.35 2.23 6.35
CA LYS A 541 12.60 2.23 5.54
C LYS A 541 13.52 3.42 5.83
N LYS A 542 12.95 4.56 6.22
CA LYS A 542 13.67 5.78 6.62
C LYS A 542 13.95 5.84 8.13
N SER A 543 13.75 4.75 8.88
CA SER A 543 14.09 4.69 10.31
C SER A 543 15.60 4.62 10.49
N ASP A 544 16.13 5.38 11.45
CA ASP A 544 17.54 5.31 11.84
C ASP A 544 17.90 3.96 12.50
N ASP A 545 16.89 3.26 13.02
CA ASP A 545 17.03 1.90 13.56
C ASP A 545 17.06 0.86 12.43
N ALA A 546 18.20 0.17 12.29
CA ALA A 546 18.42 -0.87 11.28
C ALA A 546 17.48 -2.08 11.43
N GLU A 547 17.12 -2.45 12.65
CA GLU A 547 16.19 -3.54 12.94
C GLU A 547 14.77 -3.14 12.54
N VAL A 548 14.34 -1.91 12.85
CA VAL A 548 13.02 -1.37 12.41
C VAL A 548 12.91 -1.33 10.89
N ARG A 549 13.98 -0.93 10.19
CA ARG A 549 14.06 -0.99 8.73
C ARG A 549 13.87 -2.40 8.21
N GLU A 550 14.56 -3.39 8.79
CA GLU A 550 14.42 -4.79 8.41
C GLU A 550 13.02 -5.34 8.69
N LEU A 551 12.44 -5.03 9.85
CA LEU A 551 11.14 -5.53 10.27
C LEU A 551 10.00 -5.04 9.37
N LEU A 552 10.01 -3.75 9.04
CA LEU A 552 8.99 -3.17 8.18
C LEU A 552 9.26 -3.34 6.67
N SER A 553 10.46 -3.82 6.29
CA SER A 553 10.80 -4.10 4.89
C SER A 553 9.90 -5.15 4.22
N GLY A 554 9.31 -6.06 5.01
CA GLY A 554 8.50 -7.20 4.52
C GLY A 554 6.99 -6.96 4.51
N GLY A 555 6.50 -5.73 4.71
CA GLY A 555 5.05 -5.51 4.70
C GLY A 555 4.54 -4.14 5.16
N GLY A 556 5.40 -3.23 5.62
CA GLY A 556 5.02 -1.87 5.98
C GLY A 556 3.81 -1.75 6.93
N LEU A 557 3.04 -0.67 6.80
CA LEU A 557 1.79 -0.45 7.53
C LEU A 557 0.61 -1.14 6.83
N GLY A 558 0.03 -2.13 7.51
CA GLY A 558 -1.12 -2.89 7.03
C GLY A 558 -0.79 -3.87 5.90
N THR A 559 -1.71 -4.79 5.62
CA THR A 559 -1.60 -5.79 4.53
C THR A 559 -2.22 -5.23 3.24
N GLN A 560 -1.87 -5.71 2.04
CA GLN A 560 -2.45 -5.16 0.79
C GLN A 560 -3.96 -5.18 0.78
N ALA A 561 -4.55 -6.25 1.29
CA ALA A 561 -5.99 -6.40 1.34
C ALA A 561 -6.67 -5.26 2.11
N THR A 562 -5.97 -4.62 3.06
CA THR A 562 -6.55 -3.65 4.00
C THR A 562 -6.15 -2.20 3.75
N ARG A 563 -5.03 -1.92 3.06
CA ARG A 563 -4.54 -0.53 2.88
C ARG A 563 -5.55 0.36 2.15
N GLN A 564 -6.19 -0.15 1.10
CA GLN A 564 -7.20 0.59 0.35
C GLN A 564 -8.40 0.95 1.23
N ASP A 565 -8.91 0.00 2.02
CA ASP A 565 -10.08 0.19 2.88
C ASP A 565 -9.77 1.21 3.99
N ILE A 566 -8.52 1.26 4.47
CA ILE A 566 -8.06 2.26 5.43
C ILE A 566 -8.14 3.66 4.82
N LEU A 567 -7.62 3.86 3.60
CA LEU A 567 -7.68 5.16 2.91
C LEU A 567 -9.12 5.63 2.71
N GLU A 568 -10.01 4.72 2.32
CA GLU A 568 -11.44 5.02 2.19
C GLU A 568 -12.09 5.36 3.52
N LYS A 569 -11.76 4.61 4.58
CA LYS A 569 -12.28 4.86 5.93
C LYS A 569 -11.86 6.23 6.45
N LEU A 570 -10.60 6.64 6.24
CA LEU A 570 -10.12 7.97 6.64
C LEU A 570 -10.90 9.10 5.95
N ARG A 571 -11.25 8.91 4.67
CA ARG A 571 -12.09 9.86 3.93
C ARG A 571 -13.55 9.83 4.37
N TYR A 572 -14.12 8.64 4.51
CA TYR A 572 -15.50 8.44 4.96
C TYR A 572 -15.73 9.08 6.33
N ARG A 573 -14.77 8.95 7.25
CA ARG A 573 -14.77 9.55 8.59
C ARG A 573 -14.39 11.04 8.62
N LYS A 574 -14.21 11.68 7.46
CA LYS A 574 -13.87 13.12 7.33
C LYS A 574 -12.56 13.52 8.02
N PHE A 575 -11.63 12.58 8.17
CA PHE A 575 -10.27 12.89 8.61
C PHE A 575 -9.39 13.35 7.45
N CYS A 576 -9.63 12.81 6.25
CA CYS A 576 -8.92 13.22 5.05
C CYS A 576 -9.88 13.63 3.94
N GLU A 577 -9.41 14.49 3.05
CA GLU A 577 -10.13 14.95 1.87
C GLU A 577 -9.23 14.96 0.64
N LEU A 578 -9.87 14.93 -0.54
CA LEU A 578 -9.17 15.03 -1.83
C LEU A 578 -9.32 16.44 -2.38
N LYS A 579 -8.20 17.10 -2.69
CA LYS A 579 -8.15 18.36 -3.44
C LYS A 579 -7.32 18.14 -4.70
N GLY A 580 -8.01 17.85 -5.81
CA GLY A 580 -7.35 17.28 -6.98
C GLY A 580 -6.76 15.91 -6.64
N LYS A 581 -5.48 15.67 -6.98
CA LYS A 581 -4.76 14.44 -6.61
C LYS A 581 -4.26 14.44 -5.14
N LYS A 582 -4.25 15.59 -4.47
CA LYS A 582 -3.72 15.74 -3.11
C LYS A 582 -4.68 15.13 -2.09
N PHE A 583 -4.15 14.32 -1.19
CA PHE A 583 -4.82 13.67 -0.07
C PHE A 583 -4.41 14.39 1.21
N LEU A 584 -5.31 15.24 1.72
CA LEU A 584 -5.01 16.22 2.76
C LEU A 584 -5.71 15.84 4.06
N SER A 585 -5.08 16.12 5.19
CA SER A 585 -5.69 16.08 6.51
C SER A 585 -6.68 17.23 6.70
N THR A 586 -7.82 16.95 7.34
CA THR A 586 -8.74 17.99 7.79
C THR A 586 -8.25 18.63 9.09
N GLN A 587 -8.82 19.78 9.47
CA GLN A 587 -8.52 20.40 10.77
C GLN A 587 -8.82 19.45 11.94
N ARG A 588 -9.94 18.74 11.84
CA ARG A 588 -10.34 17.71 12.81
C ARG A 588 -9.30 16.59 12.93
N ALA A 589 -8.70 16.15 11.83
CA ALA A 589 -7.62 15.16 11.88
C ALA A 589 -6.38 15.68 12.61
N ARG A 590 -5.94 16.91 12.31
CA ARG A 590 -4.78 17.52 12.98
C ARG A 590 -4.98 17.70 14.48
N GLU A 591 -6.16 18.17 14.88
CA GLU A 591 -6.52 18.29 16.30
C GLU A 591 -6.54 16.94 16.99
N PHE A 592 -7.14 15.94 16.34
CA PHE A 592 -7.25 14.59 16.87
C PHE A 592 -5.88 13.94 17.05
N ILE A 593 -5.02 13.93 16.02
CA ILE A 593 -3.65 13.41 16.13
C ILE A 593 -2.83 14.20 17.16
N GLY A 594 -3.03 15.53 17.25
CA GLY A 594 -2.42 16.35 18.29
C GLY A 594 -2.78 15.89 19.70
N ILE A 595 -4.08 15.65 19.96
CA ILE A 595 -4.55 15.12 21.25
C ILE A 595 -3.92 13.76 21.55
N LEU A 596 -3.89 12.85 20.57
CA LEU A 596 -3.27 11.53 20.77
C LEU A 596 -1.80 11.62 21.18
N ARG A 597 -1.06 12.56 20.58
CA ARG A 597 0.36 12.77 20.90
C ARG A 597 0.59 13.43 22.25
N GLU A 598 -0.23 14.41 22.60
CA GLU A 598 -0.23 15.03 23.94
C GLU A 598 -0.50 13.99 25.03
N ASP A 599 -1.43 13.07 24.78
CA ASP A 599 -1.75 11.94 25.67
C ASP A 599 -0.67 10.82 25.64
N GLY A 600 0.33 10.91 24.76
CA GLY A 600 1.36 9.88 24.58
C GLY A 600 0.82 8.57 24.03
N ASN A 601 -0.28 8.60 23.28
CA ASN A 601 -0.92 7.42 22.73
C ASN A 601 -0.14 6.86 21.53
N ARG A 602 0.37 5.64 21.70
CA ARG A 602 1.22 4.94 20.73
C ARG A 602 0.56 4.66 19.38
N LEU A 603 -0.76 4.71 19.24
CA LEU A 603 -1.43 4.44 17.96
C LEU A 603 -1.19 5.55 16.92
N ALA A 604 -0.75 6.73 17.35
CA ALA A 604 -0.33 7.81 16.45
C ALA A 604 1.16 7.72 16.04
N ASP A 605 1.84 6.62 16.41
CA ASP A 605 3.24 6.35 16.09
C ASP A 605 3.37 5.11 15.19
N ILE A 606 4.10 5.28 14.09
CA ILE A 606 4.40 4.22 13.14
C ILE A 606 5.37 3.18 13.73
N ILE A 607 6.27 3.59 14.61
CA ILE A 607 7.28 2.72 15.24
C ILE A 607 6.58 1.71 16.16
N ALA A 608 5.58 2.16 16.93
CA ALA A 608 4.78 1.27 17.77
C ALA A 608 4.04 0.19 16.96
N THR A 609 3.71 0.46 15.70
CA THR A 609 3.14 -0.55 14.80
C THR A 609 4.19 -1.58 14.36
N ALA A 610 5.44 -1.15 14.15
CA ALA A 610 6.58 -2.00 13.82
C ALA A 610 6.93 -2.96 14.95
N ASP A 611 6.99 -2.44 16.17
CA ASP A 611 7.31 -3.21 17.37
C ASP A 611 6.34 -4.36 17.58
N LEU A 612 5.05 -4.14 17.30
CA LEU A 612 4.06 -5.19 17.40
C LEU A 612 4.29 -6.30 16.36
N GLU A 613 4.58 -5.94 15.10
CA GLU A 613 4.86 -6.96 14.08
C GLU A 613 6.15 -7.75 14.40
N ARG A 614 7.13 -7.13 15.07
CA ARG A 614 8.30 -7.84 15.63
C ARG A 614 7.88 -8.88 16.65
N GLU A 615 7.08 -8.49 17.64
CA GLU A 615 6.59 -9.42 18.66
C GLU A 615 5.80 -10.57 18.04
N LEU A 616 4.96 -10.30 17.04
CA LEU A 616 4.20 -11.31 16.32
C LEU A 616 5.10 -12.32 15.59
N ARG A 617 6.23 -11.89 15.01
CA ARG A 617 7.22 -12.81 14.41
C ARG A 617 7.92 -13.69 15.44
N LEU A 618 8.15 -13.19 16.65
CA LEU A 618 8.69 -14.02 17.74
C LEU A 618 7.72 -15.16 18.06
N VAL A 619 6.40 -14.90 18.03
CA VAL A 619 5.36 -15.91 18.22
C VAL A 619 5.33 -16.94 17.08
N GLU A 620 5.53 -16.51 15.83
CA GLU A 620 5.60 -17.43 14.68
C GLU A 620 6.80 -18.38 14.79
N LYS A 621 7.93 -17.91 15.31
CA LYS A 621 9.13 -18.73 15.55
C LYS A 621 8.98 -19.63 16.78
N ASP A 622 8.40 -19.11 17.86
CA ASP A 622 8.19 -19.83 19.10
C ASP A 622 6.84 -19.45 19.72
N PRO A 623 5.79 -20.30 19.59
CA PRO A 623 4.46 -19.99 20.11
C PRO A 623 4.43 -19.87 21.64
N ARG A 624 5.48 -20.26 22.38
CA ARG A 624 5.57 -20.03 23.83
C ARG A 624 5.74 -18.55 24.19
N GLN A 625 6.19 -17.71 23.26
CA GLN A 625 6.32 -16.25 23.45
C GLN A 625 4.96 -15.54 23.48
N ALA A 626 3.92 -16.20 22.97
CA ALA A 626 2.57 -15.67 22.84
C ALA A 626 2.00 -15.09 24.15
N LEU A 627 2.01 -15.89 25.22
CA LEU A 627 1.42 -15.48 26.49
C LEU A 627 2.22 -14.35 27.18
N PRO A 628 3.55 -14.42 27.32
CA PRO A 628 4.33 -13.30 27.84
C PRO A 628 4.12 -11.98 27.10
N ILE A 629 4.06 -12.03 25.77
CA ILE A 629 3.78 -10.86 24.92
C ILE A 629 2.39 -10.30 25.22
N TRP A 630 1.37 -11.16 25.25
CA TRP A 630 0.00 -10.75 25.52
C TRP A 630 -0.20 -10.14 26.91
N GLU A 631 0.38 -10.74 27.95
CA GLU A 631 0.27 -10.22 29.32
C GLU A 631 0.95 -8.85 29.45
N ARG A 632 2.14 -8.68 28.84
CA ARG A 632 2.81 -7.37 28.79
C ARG A 632 1.95 -6.33 28.08
N TYR A 633 1.37 -6.69 26.94
CA TYR A 633 0.48 -5.81 26.18
C TYR A 633 -0.75 -5.39 26.98
N LYS A 634 -1.44 -6.33 27.66
CA LYS A 634 -2.59 -6.02 28.51
C LYS A 634 -2.22 -5.06 29.65
N ALA A 635 -1.10 -5.33 30.33
CA ALA A 635 -0.61 -4.48 31.41
C ALA A 635 -0.29 -3.07 30.92
N GLN A 636 0.36 -2.95 29.76
CA GLN A 636 0.65 -1.67 29.11
C GLN A 636 -0.64 -0.92 28.77
N LEU A 637 -1.58 -1.52 28.04
CA LEU A 637 -2.83 -0.90 27.65
C LEU A 637 -3.64 -0.43 28.86
N ALA A 638 -3.73 -1.26 29.91
CA ALA A 638 -4.42 -0.92 31.13
C ALA A 638 -3.74 0.23 31.89
N GLY A 639 -2.41 0.22 31.96
CA GLY A 639 -1.62 1.30 32.55
C GLY A 639 -1.82 2.63 31.82
N GLU A 640 -1.75 2.63 30.50
CA GLU A 640 -1.96 3.80 29.64
C GLU A 640 -3.37 4.40 29.85
N ILE A 641 -4.42 3.58 29.78
CA ILE A 641 -5.81 4.03 29.95
C ILE A 641 -6.06 4.55 31.38
N ASN A 642 -5.59 3.84 32.40
CA ASN A 642 -5.81 4.26 33.79
C ASN A 642 -5.08 5.57 34.10
N LYS A 643 -3.86 5.74 33.59
CA LYS A 643 -3.13 7.01 33.70
C LYS A 643 -3.91 8.17 33.08
N LEU A 644 -4.47 7.97 31.88
CA LEU A 644 -5.24 9.00 31.19
C LEU A 644 -6.62 9.27 31.82
N LYS A 645 -7.26 8.26 32.41
CA LYS A 645 -8.49 8.43 33.20
C LYS A 645 -8.25 9.27 34.46
N ALA A 646 -7.13 9.07 35.14
CA ALA A 646 -6.74 9.82 36.34
C ALA A 646 -6.24 11.25 36.01
N GLY A 647 -5.77 11.46 34.79
CA GLY A 647 -5.33 12.77 34.31
C GLY A 647 -6.46 13.74 33.97
N PRO A 648 -6.11 15.02 33.70
CA PRO A 648 -7.07 16.00 33.24
C PRO A 648 -7.77 15.55 31.95
N ALA A 649 -9.00 16.00 31.76
CA ALA A 649 -9.71 15.71 30.52
C ALA A 649 -8.98 16.38 29.34
N PRO A 650 -8.74 15.66 28.23
CA PRO A 650 -8.20 16.27 27.02
C PRO A 650 -9.17 17.32 26.48
N ARG A 651 -8.64 18.26 25.69
CA ARG A 651 -9.47 19.26 25.01
C ARG A 651 -10.53 18.59 24.12
N LYS A 652 -11.71 19.20 24.02
CA LYS A 652 -12.76 18.74 23.12
C LYS A 652 -12.32 18.87 21.66
N LEU A 653 -12.67 17.89 20.85
CA LEU A 653 -12.42 17.88 19.43
C LEU A 653 -13.49 18.71 18.71
N THR A 654 -13.09 19.55 17.76
CA THR A 654 -14.04 20.39 17.02
C THR A 654 -15.11 19.53 16.33
N PRO A 655 -16.41 19.83 16.50
CA PRO A 655 -17.49 19.11 15.84
C PRO A 655 -17.35 19.08 14.31
N ILE A 656 -17.90 18.07 13.67
CA ILE A 656 -18.00 18.06 12.21
C ILE A 656 -19.04 19.11 11.84
N GLY A 657 -18.61 20.27 11.33
CA GLY A 657 -19.53 21.31 10.90
C GLY A 657 -20.45 20.79 9.80
N ASP A 658 -21.77 20.89 10.00
CA ASP A 658 -22.71 20.85 8.88
C ASP A 658 -22.33 21.98 7.93
N GLY A 659 -22.22 21.69 6.63
CA GLY A 659 -21.81 22.64 5.59
C GLY A 659 -22.77 23.81 5.36
N ARG A 660 -23.32 24.43 6.41
CA ARG A 660 -24.04 25.71 6.37
C ARG A 660 -23.05 26.83 6.67
N ARG A 661 -22.50 27.37 5.57
CA ARG A 661 -21.95 28.73 5.39
C ARG A 661 -21.63 29.51 6.68
N SER A 662 -20.35 29.59 7.06
CA SER A 662 -19.84 30.74 7.82
C SER A 662 -19.43 31.84 6.84
N ASN A 663 -20.38 32.72 6.52
CA ASN A 663 -20.02 34.07 6.08
C ASN A 663 -19.67 34.88 7.34
N GLY A 664 -18.46 35.47 7.34
CA GLY A 664 -18.16 36.67 8.11
C GLY A 664 -17.41 36.46 9.42
N ALA A 665 -16.10 36.72 9.40
CA ALA A 665 -15.46 37.75 10.24
C ALA A 665 -13.95 37.73 9.94
N ALA A 666 -13.53 38.49 8.93
CA ALA A 666 -12.13 38.86 8.78
C ALA A 666 -11.80 39.90 9.88
N SER A 667 -10.94 39.52 10.83
CA SER A 667 -10.35 40.43 11.80
C SER A 667 -9.39 41.41 11.10
N GLY A 668 -9.52 42.68 11.44
CA GLY A 668 -9.01 43.82 10.68
C GLY A 668 -7.52 44.11 10.83
N GLY A 669 -6.98 44.72 9.77
CA GLY A 669 -5.76 45.52 9.81
C GLY A 669 -6.08 47.02 9.98
N PRO A 670 -5.18 47.82 10.53
CA PRO A 670 -5.48 49.18 10.97
C PRO A 670 -5.42 50.16 9.80
N ARG A 671 -6.39 51.07 9.72
CA ARG A 671 -6.29 52.28 8.88
C ARG A 671 -6.68 53.51 9.69
N GLY A 672 -5.68 54.38 9.88
CA GLY A 672 -5.89 55.78 10.21
C GLY A 672 -6.30 56.59 8.98
N GLY A 673 -6.91 57.75 9.23
CA GLY A 673 -7.18 58.78 8.22
C GLY A 673 -8.58 59.37 8.30
N SER A 674 -8.67 60.58 8.88
CA SER A 674 -9.85 61.41 9.14
C SER A 674 -10.72 61.75 7.90
N PRO A 675 -11.99 62.18 8.09
CA PRO A 675 -12.93 62.45 7.02
C PRO A 675 -12.96 63.92 6.59
N ARG A 676 -13.28 64.19 5.32
CA ARG A 676 -13.87 65.47 4.89
C ARG A 676 -15.00 65.25 3.88
N SER A 677 -16.01 66.07 4.09
CA SER A 677 -17.38 66.17 3.55
C SER A 677 -17.48 66.53 2.05
N GLY A 678 -18.62 66.17 1.43
CA GLY A 678 -19.01 66.43 0.01
C GLY A 678 -19.33 67.91 -0.32
N PRO A 679 -20.30 68.26 -1.22
CA PRO A 679 -21.28 67.44 -1.95
C PRO A 679 -21.65 67.91 -3.41
N SER A 680 -22.70 67.28 -3.97
CA SER A 680 -23.62 67.75 -5.07
C SER A 680 -23.13 67.51 -6.53
N SER A 681 -23.95 67.27 -7.55
CA SER A 681 -25.40 67.42 -7.82
C SER A 681 -25.79 66.54 -9.04
N GLY A 682 -27.01 65.99 -9.14
CA GLY A 682 -28.05 66.47 -10.08
C GLY A 682 -28.47 65.36 -11.08
N ARG A 683 -29.63 64.71 -10.92
CA ARG A 683 -30.97 64.94 -11.53
C ARG A 683 -31.26 64.23 -12.87
N ARG A 684 -32.30 63.37 -12.79
CA ARG A 684 -33.46 63.12 -13.70
C ARG A 684 -33.32 62.30 -15.00
N ALA A 685 -34.41 61.55 -15.24
CA ALA A 685 -34.72 60.51 -16.23
C ALA A 685 -35.35 61.07 -17.54
N PRO A 686 -36.18 60.34 -18.34
CA PRO A 686 -36.01 59.09 -19.11
C PRO A 686 -36.41 59.23 -20.62
N SER A 687 -36.45 58.09 -21.35
CA SER A 687 -37.30 57.74 -22.52
C SER A 687 -36.73 57.81 -23.96
N GLY A 688 -37.05 56.77 -24.76
CA GLY A 688 -37.53 56.94 -26.16
C GLY A 688 -36.76 56.30 -27.33
N GLY A 689 -37.22 55.12 -27.81
CA GLY A 689 -37.29 54.67 -29.23
C GLY A 689 -35.99 54.40 -30.03
N ASN A 690 -35.93 53.71 -31.17
CA ASN A 690 -36.81 52.81 -31.94
C ASN A 690 -35.96 52.24 -33.13
N GLY A 691 -36.36 51.09 -33.72
CA GLY A 691 -35.86 50.52 -34.99
C GLY A 691 -35.06 49.21 -34.79
N GLY A 692 -35.51 48.00 -35.16
CA GLY A 692 -36.05 47.53 -36.45
C GLY A 692 -34.88 47.03 -37.31
N ARG A 693 -34.72 45.80 -37.80
CA ARG A 693 -35.64 44.78 -38.33
C ARG A 693 -34.91 43.42 -38.49
N LYS A 694 -35.68 42.32 -38.40
CA LYS A 694 -35.77 41.07 -39.21
C LYS A 694 -34.45 40.40 -39.70
N GLY A 695 -34.31 39.08 -39.69
CA GLY A 695 -35.28 37.99 -39.61
C GLY A 695 -34.60 36.62 -39.60
N SER A 696 -35.42 35.61 -39.33
CA SER A 696 -35.09 34.25 -38.91
C SER A 696 -35.44 33.18 -39.96
N TYR A 697 -35.03 31.94 -39.64
CA TYR A 697 -35.43 30.63 -40.20
C TYR A 697 -34.70 30.15 -41.47
N GLY A 698 -34.32 28.88 -41.61
CA GLY A 698 -34.68 27.73 -40.78
C GLY A 698 -34.00 26.40 -41.14
N ALA A 699 -34.68 25.32 -40.77
CA ALA A 699 -34.14 24.03 -40.37
C ALA A 699 -33.83 23.00 -41.49
N SER A 700 -33.03 22.00 -41.06
CA SER A 700 -33.15 20.55 -41.33
C SER A 700 -32.76 19.97 -42.71
N ARG A 701 -31.78 19.04 -42.71
CA ARG A 701 -31.94 17.57 -42.83
C ARG A 701 -30.60 16.90 -43.25
N SER A 702 -30.26 15.79 -42.58
CA SER A 702 -29.30 14.73 -42.98
C SER A 702 -29.78 14.01 -44.27
N PRO A 703 -29.05 13.07 -44.94
CA PRO A 703 -27.91 12.24 -44.48
C PRO A 703 -26.72 12.03 -45.47
N GLN A 704 -25.70 11.31 -44.95
CA GLN A 704 -24.52 10.59 -45.52
C GLN A 704 -24.52 10.11 -47.01
N PRO A 705 -23.43 9.49 -47.58
CA PRO A 705 -22.09 9.15 -47.05
C PRO A 705 -20.88 9.43 -48.00
N SER A 706 -19.70 8.98 -47.57
CA SER A 706 -18.54 8.47 -48.35
C SER A 706 -17.58 9.45 -49.05
N ARG A 707 -16.40 9.64 -48.45
CA ARG A 707 -15.14 9.02 -48.89
C ARG A 707 -14.09 9.11 -47.79
#